data_AF-A0A3L7PL29-F1
#
_entry.id   AF-A0A3L7PL29-F1
#
_cell.length_a   1.000
_cell.length_b   1.000
_cell.length_c   1.000
_cell.angle_alpha   90.00
_cell.angle_beta   90.00
_cell.angle_gamma   90.00
#
_symmetry.space_group_name_H-M   'P 1'
#
loop_
_entity.id
_entity.type
_entity.pdbx_description
1 polymer ?
#
loop_
_entity_poly.entity_id
_entity_poly.type
_entity_poly.pdbx_seq_one_letter_code
_entity_poly.pdbx_strand_id
1 'polypeptide(L)'
;MRCILAVVVIVASVGWSASATAQLRIVNYNVNVSDPAIPAVRAGMDNVLQAINASAKGGFARAIDVLILEEAESVATTGTAYAALLNTVTVGTSYLRSTVDAGSTGSGRPIAIYNSSSVSLIGEKKIGSTSGTASQPRQTMRYQFRPVGYDTTADFYVYASHYKASTGAANEAERNVEARAIRADADAIGQGASIIYAGDFNLYSSSESGFQTLTGTGNGQAFDPISRVGSWSGSSTYKDVHTQSPATTAVFNGQVLGGVDDRFDFQLITEEVRDGGGFDYVSGSYWAFGNTGTHLINQAISTGSAATLAARLPGYTTSQAQTVLTNLTKVTDHLPVVADYQLPAKMTASLVAPPARVIRGATVSGTLTVSNSAPVAVAAGADRLQYAFAGTGGFASSGTGSDAAMGAGTMHLLTLSTTLAGLRSGTVSVTASSLQAMNPTFSGTVSTTVLDHAVGSFASAATTTSLTIDFGTLIRGGAGGSEAFAVFNRPATSGTAWTARLDLDGVSSPAPAGVFSTTLAPFANLLSGSSRPYAVSMATALTGTFSSLFTLSLSDEDLPGATAQQLALTARGSVIAPVSGDTNLDALIDVLDVASILDGGRYNSGRAADWAEGDFNADRIVDMLDMADFLSTGLFDQGDYRFRLGGQGQSIDWTDGGGATLGLMPAVSVPEPTTQLALWAAVGAMLRVVRRGRT
;
A
#
# COMPACT_ATOMS: atom_id res chain seq x y z
N MET A 1 45.83 35.48 -30.21
CA MET A 1 46.01 34.66 -29.00
C MET A 1 45.54 35.44 -27.78
N ARG A 2 44.35 35.11 -27.26
CA ARG A 2 43.88 35.34 -25.88
C ARG A 2 42.49 34.70 -25.78
N CYS A 3 42.46 33.43 -25.41
CA CYS A 3 41.23 32.72 -25.04
C CYS A 3 40.82 33.21 -23.65
N ILE A 4 39.64 33.82 -23.54
CA ILE A 4 38.98 34.06 -22.25
C ILE A 4 37.96 32.94 -22.09
N LEU A 5 38.27 32.01 -21.19
CA LEU A 5 37.42 30.90 -20.79
C LEU A 5 36.35 31.48 -19.83
N ALA A 6 35.12 31.62 -20.30
CA ALA A 6 33.99 31.98 -19.45
C ALA A 6 33.54 30.72 -18.69
N VAL A 7 33.93 30.63 -17.42
CA VAL A 7 33.43 29.62 -16.49
C VAL A 7 32.03 30.07 -16.04
N VAL A 8 31.00 29.44 -16.58
CA VAL A 8 29.63 29.56 -16.06
C VAL A 8 29.54 28.67 -14.81
N VAL A 9 29.65 29.27 -13.63
CA VAL A 9 29.29 28.61 -12.37
C VAL A 9 27.77 28.62 -12.28
N ILE A 10 27.13 27.50 -12.62
CA ILE A 10 25.74 27.26 -12.27
C ILE A 10 25.71 26.99 -10.77
N VAL A 11 25.41 28.03 -9.99
CA VAL A 11 24.95 27.84 -8.61
C VAL A 11 23.56 27.23 -8.72
N ALA A 12 23.47 25.90 -8.59
CA ALA A 12 22.21 25.24 -8.34
C ALA A 12 21.73 25.69 -6.95
N SER A 13 20.87 26.71 -6.91
CA SER A 13 20.06 27.00 -5.74
C SER A 13 19.13 25.81 -5.54
N VAL A 14 19.54 24.87 -4.71
CA VAL A 14 18.64 23.90 -4.10
C VAL A 14 17.76 24.72 -3.15
N GLY A 15 16.68 25.28 -3.71
CA GLY A 15 15.59 25.83 -2.94
C GLY A 15 14.91 24.67 -2.22
N TRP A 16 15.37 24.36 -1.02
CA TRP A 16 14.51 23.70 -0.06
C TRP A 16 13.42 24.72 0.31
N SER A 17 12.27 24.61 -0.34
CA SER A 17 11.03 25.05 0.27
C SER A 17 10.87 24.21 1.54
N ALA A 18 11.30 24.76 2.68
CA ALA A 18 11.03 24.15 3.97
C ALA A 18 9.51 24.03 4.11
N SER A 19 9.02 22.80 4.11
CA SER A 19 7.62 22.52 4.44
C SER A 19 7.37 23.05 5.85
N ALA A 20 6.35 23.87 6.02
CA ALA A 20 5.97 24.40 7.32
C ALA A 20 5.67 23.24 8.27
N THR A 21 6.45 23.15 9.34
CA THR A 21 6.32 22.15 10.39
C THR A 21 5.54 22.78 11.55
N ALA A 22 4.21 22.82 11.46
CA ALA A 22 3.32 23.36 12.46
C ALA A 22 2.97 22.36 13.60
N GLN A 23 3.59 22.56 14.76
CA GLN A 23 2.89 22.93 16.00
C GLN A 23 2.72 24.47 16.02
N LEU A 24 2.25 25.14 17.09
CA LEU A 24 2.17 26.62 17.14
C LEU A 24 2.85 27.21 18.38
N ARG A 25 3.54 28.35 18.23
CA ARG A 25 4.03 29.22 19.30
C ARG A 25 3.28 30.55 19.22
N ILE A 26 2.54 30.86 20.27
CA ILE A 26 1.75 32.09 20.37
C ILE A 26 2.31 32.95 21.50
N VAL A 27 2.55 34.22 21.20
CA VAL A 27 3.13 35.20 22.12
C VAL A 27 2.19 36.39 22.22
N ASN A 28 1.92 36.87 23.43
CA ASN A 28 1.35 38.20 23.64
C ASN A 28 2.37 39.11 24.32
N TYR A 29 2.38 40.39 23.95
CA TYR A 29 3.46 41.30 24.31
C TYR A 29 3.05 42.78 24.26
N ASN A 30 2.88 43.40 25.42
CA ASN A 30 2.67 44.84 25.51
C ASN A 30 4.00 45.57 25.28
N VAL A 31 4.06 46.38 24.21
CA VAL A 31 5.31 47.02 23.75
C VAL A 31 5.32 48.54 23.92
N ASN A 32 4.23 49.16 24.38
CA ASN A 32 4.08 50.61 24.54
C ASN A 32 4.63 51.42 23.35
N VAL A 33 4.05 51.24 22.17
CA VAL A 33 4.38 52.02 20.96
C VAL A 33 3.13 52.66 20.37
N SER A 34 2.24 53.12 21.25
CA SER A 34 0.94 53.67 20.89
C SER A 34 0.99 55.13 20.46
N ASP A 35 2.06 55.84 20.81
CA ASP A 35 2.34 57.20 20.38
C ASP A 35 3.07 57.19 19.03
N PRO A 36 2.54 57.84 17.98
CA PRO A 36 3.18 57.91 16.67
C PRO A 36 4.55 58.60 16.68
N ALA A 37 4.90 59.35 17.74
CA ALA A 37 6.23 59.93 17.92
C ALA A 37 7.28 58.91 18.41
N ILE A 38 6.84 57.74 18.89
CA ILE A 38 7.71 56.66 19.35
C ILE A 38 8.01 55.72 18.17
N PRO A 39 9.28 55.32 17.96
CA PRO A 39 9.61 54.33 16.96
C PRO A 39 8.82 53.03 17.18
N ALA A 40 8.15 52.54 16.13
CA ALA A 40 7.34 51.33 16.18
C ALA A 40 8.11 50.11 16.72
N VAL A 41 9.40 50.02 16.44
CA VAL A 41 10.30 48.98 16.95
C VAL A 41 11.51 49.66 17.59
N ARG A 42 11.83 49.29 18.83
CA ARG A 42 13.00 49.78 19.55
C ARG A 42 14.23 48.91 19.28
N ALA A 43 15.42 49.51 19.34
CA ALA A 43 16.68 48.79 19.15
C ALA A 43 16.88 47.73 20.24
N GLY A 44 17.25 46.50 19.85
CA GLY A 44 17.38 45.35 20.75
C GLY A 44 16.13 44.46 20.80
N MET A 45 15.01 44.87 20.19
CA MET A 45 13.81 44.03 20.07
C MET A 45 14.06 42.81 19.18
N ASP A 46 14.88 42.95 18.15
CA ASP A 46 15.39 41.86 17.31
C ASP A 46 16.00 40.73 18.16
N ASN A 47 16.89 41.06 19.09
CA ASN A 47 17.53 40.09 19.97
C ASN A 47 16.53 39.44 20.94
N VAL A 48 15.51 40.16 21.41
CA VAL A 48 14.44 39.59 22.25
C VAL A 48 13.62 38.57 21.45
N LEU A 49 13.17 38.92 20.25
CA LEU A 49 12.38 38.01 19.41
C LEU A 49 13.20 36.78 18.95
N GLN A 50 14.49 36.94 18.65
CA GLN A 50 15.39 35.81 18.37
C GLN A 50 15.52 34.88 19.58
N ALA A 51 15.63 35.44 20.79
CA ALA A 51 15.72 34.65 21.99
C ALA A 51 14.39 33.95 22.31
N ILE A 52 13.24 34.57 22.02
CA ILE A 52 11.93 33.89 22.09
C ILE A 52 11.88 32.73 21.08
N ASN A 53 12.34 32.92 19.85
CA ASN A 53 12.42 31.84 18.86
C ASN A 53 13.32 30.68 19.35
N ALA A 54 14.43 31.00 20.03
CA ALA A 54 15.34 30.02 20.60
C ALA A 54 14.82 29.36 21.89
N SER A 55 13.77 29.86 22.52
CA SER A 55 13.23 29.31 23.76
C SER A 55 12.79 27.85 23.60
N ALA A 56 13.32 26.97 24.45
CA ALA A 56 12.99 25.55 24.48
C ALA A 56 12.24 25.12 25.75
N LYS A 57 11.45 26.02 26.36
CA LYS A 57 10.76 25.72 27.63
C LYS A 57 9.80 24.53 27.53
N GLY A 58 9.05 24.40 26.42
CA GLY A 58 8.21 23.25 26.12
C GLY A 58 8.95 21.98 25.65
N GLY A 59 10.29 21.96 25.73
CA GLY A 59 11.14 20.85 25.26
C GLY A 59 11.65 21.00 23.82
N PHE A 60 11.20 22.03 23.10
CA PHE A 60 11.63 22.33 21.73
C PHE A 60 11.68 23.85 21.49
N ALA A 61 12.55 24.29 20.60
CA ALA A 61 12.64 25.66 20.13
C ALA A 61 11.97 25.81 18.76
N ARG A 62 11.29 26.93 18.53
CA ARG A 62 10.78 27.33 17.21
C ARG A 62 10.43 28.79 17.15
N ALA A 63 10.33 29.27 15.92
CA ALA A 63 9.88 30.62 15.62
C ALA A 63 8.45 30.87 16.14
N ILE A 64 8.18 32.13 16.46
CA ILE A 64 6.83 32.62 16.77
C ILE A 64 5.92 32.38 15.56
N ASP A 65 4.74 31.82 15.74
CA ASP A 65 3.77 31.73 14.64
C ASP A 65 2.72 32.82 14.71
N VAL A 66 2.37 33.25 15.93
CA VAL A 66 1.46 34.37 16.17
C VAL A 66 2.03 35.24 17.29
N LEU A 67 2.27 36.50 16.99
CA LEU A 67 2.59 37.56 17.93
C LEU A 67 1.38 38.48 18.06
N ILE A 68 0.79 38.50 19.23
CA ILE A 68 -0.22 39.46 19.65
C ILE A 68 0.50 40.62 20.35
N LEU A 69 0.30 41.83 19.85
CA LEU A 69 0.85 43.03 20.44
C LEU A 69 -0.24 43.83 21.11
N GLU A 70 0.05 44.35 22.28
CA GLU A 70 -0.73 45.38 22.95
C GLU A 70 0.00 46.73 22.85
N GLU A 71 -0.74 47.81 23.08
CA GLU A 71 -0.25 49.18 22.98
C GLU A 71 0.43 49.55 21.66
N ALA A 72 -0.07 49.02 20.55
CA ALA A 72 0.37 49.44 19.24
C ALA A 72 -0.35 50.72 18.76
N GLU A 73 0.30 51.51 17.90
CA GLU A 73 -0.28 52.73 17.31
C GLU A 73 -1.37 52.36 16.29
N SER A 74 -1.00 51.59 15.27
CA SER A 74 -1.94 51.06 14.27
C SER A 74 -1.41 49.82 13.59
N VAL A 75 -2.32 49.12 12.95
CA VAL A 75 -2.01 47.98 12.09
C VAL A 75 -1.08 48.44 10.97
N ALA A 76 -1.23 49.66 10.43
CA ALA A 76 -0.45 50.16 9.28
C ALA A 76 1.00 50.49 9.61
N THR A 77 1.30 50.94 10.83
CA THR A 77 2.63 51.35 11.27
C THR A 77 3.30 50.22 12.08
N THR A 78 2.83 49.97 13.30
CA THR A 78 3.38 49.00 14.24
C THR A 78 3.27 47.59 13.68
N GLY A 79 2.10 47.20 13.15
CA GLY A 79 1.90 45.88 12.56
C GLY A 79 2.86 45.61 11.40
N THR A 80 3.04 46.57 10.49
CA THR A 80 3.98 46.46 9.37
C THR A 80 5.43 46.36 9.86
N ALA A 81 5.82 47.17 10.85
CA ALA A 81 7.19 47.19 11.38
C ALA A 81 7.55 45.87 12.08
N TYR A 82 6.67 45.31 12.89
CA TYR A 82 6.92 44.02 13.55
C TYR A 82 6.88 42.84 12.58
N ALA A 83 6.01 42.86 11.57
CA ALA A 83 6.06 41.86 10.50
C ALA A 83 7.39 41.89 9.74
N ALA A 84 7.89 43.08 9.39
CA ALA A 84 9.19 43.25 8.74
C ALA A 84 10.35 42.79 9.64
N LEU A 85 10.30 43.11 10.94
CA LEU A 85 11.29 42.66 11.91
C LEU A 85 11.32 41.14 12.02
N LEU A 86 10.16 40.50 12.20
CA LEU A 86 10.04 39.03 12.30
C LEU A 86 10.54 38.31 11.05
N ASN A 87 10.28 38.88 9.86
CA ASN A 87 10.84 38.40 8.59
C ASN A 87 12.37 38.58 8.49
N THR A 88 12.95 39.51 9.24
CA THR A 88 14.42 39.71 9.29
C THR A 88 15.07 38.75 10.28
N VAL A 89 14.44 38.51 11.42
CA VAL A 89 15.02 37.68 12.50
C VAL A 89 14.70 36.19 12.40
N THR A 90 13.82 35.81 11.48
CA THR A 90 13.40 34.43 11.26
C THR A 90 13.58 34.05 9.80
N VAL A 91 14.33 32.97 9.54
CA VAL A 91 14.59 32.48 8.18
C VAL A 91 13.47 31.53 7.73
N GLY A 92 13.06 31.60 6.46
CA GLY A 92 12.12 30.66 5.85
C GLY A 92 10.65 30.87 6.23
N THR A 93 10.33 32.01 6.85
CA THR A 93 8.97 32.40 7.25
C THR A 93 8.51 33.61 6.46
N SER A 94 7.19 33.80 6.37
CA SER A 94 6.60 35.01 5.80
C SER A 94 5.54 35.56 6.75
N TYR A 95 5.93 36.53 7.56
CA TYR A 95 5.04 37.18 8.51
C TYR A 95 4.19 38.24 7.83
N LEU A 96 2.89 38.15 8.10
CA LEU A 96 1.87 39.13 7.76
C LEU A 96 1.30 39.72 9.05
N ARG A 97 0.54 40.80 8.91
CA ARG A 97 -0.20 41.43 10.02
C ARG A 97 -1.71 41.22 9.83
N SER A 98 -2.46 41.42 10.90
CA SER A 98 -3.89 41.64 10.87
C SER A 98 -4.23 42.85 9.98
N THR A 99 -5.52 43.11 9.72
CA THR A 99 -5.95 44.20 8.84
C THR A 99 -6.89 45.20 9.52
N VAL A 100 -7.47 44.82 10.66
CA VAL A 100 -8.46 45.64 11.37
C VAL A 100 -7.85 46.28 12.61
N ASP A 101 -8.04 47.59 12.72
CA ASP A 101 -7.72 48.38 13.90
C ASP A 101 -8.87 48.36 14.93
N ALA A 102 -8.56 48.02 16.18
CA ALA A 102 -9.49 48.17 17.30
C ALA A 102 -9.65 49.63 17.71
N GLY A 103 -10.83 50.01 18.21
CA GLY A 103 -11.08 51.30 18.84
C GLY A 103 -10.57 51.33 20.29
N SER A 104 -10.06 52.48 20.71
CA SER A 104 -9.56 52.70 22.07
C SER A 104 -9.79 54.15 22.47
N THR A 105 -10.15 54.40 23.74
CA THR A 105 -10.14 55.74 24.34
C THR A 105 -8.88 55.98 25.18
N GLY A 106 -7.95 55.03 25.20
CA GLY A 106 -6.67 55.10 25.91
C GLY A 106 -5.49 54.70 25.03
N SER A 107 -4.37 54.34 25.64
CA SER A 107 -3.14 54.01 24.91
C SER A 107 -3.25 52.74 24.06
N GLY A 108 -3.14 52.93 22.75
CA GLY A 108 -2.92 51.91 21.74
C GLY A 108 -4.04 50.89 21.57
N ARG A 109 -3.76 49.86 20.77
CA ARG A 109 -4.70 48.82 20.37
C ARG A 109 -4.01 47.47 20.18
N PRO A 110 -4.76 46.35 20.29
CA PRO A 110 -4.25 45.03 19.98
C PRO A 110 -4.02 44.83 18.48
N ILE A 111 -2.96 44.13 18.10
CA ILE A 111 -2.61 43.76 16.71
C ILE A 111 -2.08 42.33 16.69
N ALA A 112 -2.44 41.53 15.68
CA ALA A 112 -1.80 40.25 15.42
C ALA A 112 -0.78 40.36 14.28
N ILE A 113 0.37 39.71 14.44
CA ILE A 113 1.35 39.42 13.41
C ILE A 113 1.50 37.90 13.36
N TYR A 114 1.45 37.30 12.19
CA TYR A 114 1.41 35.84 12.07
C TYR A 114 2.26 35.33 10.89
N ASN A 115 2.87 34.17 11.07
CA ASN A 115 3.58 33.47 10.01
C ASN A 115 2.56 32.81 9.07
N SER A 116 2.43 33.36 7.86
CA SER A 116 1.48 32.88 6.84
C SER A 116 1.77 31.47 6.32
N SER A 117 2.96 30.91 6.62
CA SER A 117 3.27 29.51 6.34
C SER A 117 2.72 28.54 7.40
N SER A 118 2.44 29.03 8.61
CA SER A 118 1.95 28.21 9.72
C SER A 118 0.43 28.34 9.91
N VAL A 119 -0.10 29.56 9.79
CA VAL A 119 -1.54 29.84 9.97
C VAL A 119 -2.07 30.80 8.91
N SER A 120 -3.34 30.64 8.58
CA SER A 120 -4.14 31.61 7.80
C SER A 120 -5.04 32.41 8.74
N LEU A 121 -5.07 33.73 8.58
CA LEU A 121 -6.05 34.59 9.24
C LEU A 121 -7.37 34.53 8.47
N ILE A 122 -8.39 33.90 9.07
CA ILE A 122 -9.70 33.65 8.43
C ILE A 122 -10.67 34.80 8.68
N GLY A 123 -10.62 35.41 9.86
CA GLY A 123 -11.56 36.47 10.23
C GLY A 123 -11.07 37.34 11.38
N GLU A 124 -11.55 38.57 11.40
CA GLU A 124 -11.25 39.58 12.41
C GLU A 124 -12.56 40.22 12.89
N LYS A 125 -12.72 40.36 14.22
CA LYS A 125 -13.90 40.99 14.79
C LYS A 125 -13.53 41.90 15.96
N LYS A 126 -14.03 43.14 15.92
CA LYS A 126 -13.99 44.07 17.06
C LYS A 126 -15.05 43.67 18.08
N ILE A 127 -14.63 43.53 19.33
CA ILE A 127 -15.49 43.15 20.45
C ILE A 127 -15.72 44.36 21.34
N GLY A 128 -17.00 44.62 21.65
CA GLY A 128 -17.43 45.79 22.40
C GLY A 128 -17.50 47.07 21.58
N SER A 129 -17.72 48.20 22.24
CA SER A 129 -17.77 49.54 21.64
C SER A 129 -17.06 50.54 22.55
N THR A 130 -16.32 51.51 22.00
CA THR A 130 -15.75 52.62 22.78
C THR A 130 -16.68 53.83 22.90
N SER A 131 -17.92 53.70 22.42
CA SER A 131 -18.95 54.75 22.48
C SER A 131 -20.32 54.18 22.83
N GLY A 132 -21.21 55.05 23.33
CA GLY A 132 -22.57 54.68 23.75
C GLY A 132 -22.68 54.25 25.22
N THR A 133 -23.85 53.76 25.61
CA THR A 133 -24.20 53.45 27.01
C THR A 133 -23.58 52.17 27.57
N ALA A 134 -23.06 51.30 26.71
CA ALA A 134 -22.29 50.10 27.07
C ALA A 134 -20.83 50.25 26.61
N SER A 135 -20.30 51.48 26.64
CA SER A 135 -18.93 51.75 26.21
C SER A 135 -17.93 51.07 27.13
N GLN A 136 -16.89 50.50 26.53
CA GLN A 136 -15.70 50.03 27.23
C GLN A 136 -14.48 50.88 26.84
N PRO A 137 -13.47 51.00 27.71
CA PRO A 137 -12.28 51.81 27.41
C PRO A 137 -11.54 51.36 26.15
N ARG A 138 -11.39 50.04 25.93
CA ARG A 138 -10.58 49.50 24.85
C ARG A 138 -11.28 48.31 24.20
N GLN A 139 -11.44 48.32 22.87
CA GLN A 139 -11.98 47.17 22.15
C GLN A 139 -10.97 46.02 22.12
N THR A 140 -11.49 44.81 22.29
CA THR A 140 -10.73 43.57 22.06
C THR A 140 -10.85 43.16 20.61
N MET A 141 -9.78 42.59 20.05
CA MET A 141 -9.83 41.96 18.74
C MET A 141 -9.93 40.46 18.87
N ARG A 142 -10.92 39.86 18.22
CA ARG A 142 -10.99 38.42 18.02
C ARG A 142 -10.44 38.07 16.65
N TYR A 143 -9.39 37.27 16.62
CA TYR A 143 -8.80 36.69 15.42
C TYR A 143 -9.22 35.22 15.30
N GLN A 144 -9.71 34.81 14.14
CA GLN A 144 -9.93 33.41 13.80
C GLN A 144 -8.76 32.94 12.93
N PHE A 145 -7.99 31.98 13.42
CA PHE A 145 -6.86 31.40 12.71
C PHE A 145 -7.16 29.96 12.32
N ARG A 146 -6.59 29.54 11.19
CA ARG A 146 -6.57 28.15 10.75
C ARG A 146 -5.13 27.70 10.49
N PRO A 147 -4.65 26.59 11.07
CA PRO A 147 -3.37 26.01 10.69
C PRO A 147 -3.32 25.71 9.19
N VAL A 148 -2.22 26.07 8.53
CA VAL A 148 -2.07 25.83 7.08
C VAL A 148 -2.11 24.33 6.80
N GLY A 149 -2.90 23.94 5.82
CA GLY A 149 -3.11 22.53 5.47
C GLY A 149 -4.13 21.81 6.36
N TYR A 150 -4.83 22.52 7.25
CA TYR A 150 -6.01 22.03 7.98
C TYR A 150 -7.31 22.64 7.43
N ASP A 151 -8.47 22.14 7.89
CA ASP A 151 -9.81 22.63 7.53
C ASP A 151 -10.46 23.36 8.72
N THR A 152 -11.74 23.70 8.61
CA THR A 152 -12.49 24.45 9.65
C THR A 152 -12.51 23.75 11.00
N THR A 153 -12.30 22.44 11.08
CA THR A 153 -12.33 21.69 12.35
C THR A 153 -11.14 22.01 13.25
N ALA A 154 -10.06 22.56 12.68
CA ALA A 154 -8.87 23.00 13.41
C ALA A 154 -8.82 24.53 13.60
N ASP A 155 -9.93 25.24 13.35
CA ASP A 155 -10.00 26.67 13.62
C ASP A 155 -9.87 26.94 15.12
N PHE A 156 -9.09 27.96 15.46
CA PHE A 156 -9.00 28.46 16.83
C PHE A 156 -9.13 29.99 16.85
N TYR A 157 -9.53 30.52 18.00
CA TYR A 157 -9.78 31.93 18.19
C TYR A 157 -8.81 32.53 19.20
N VAL A 158 -8.28 33.71 18.89
CA VAL A 158 -7.46 34.49 19.81
C VAL A 158 -8.16 35.81 20.10
N TYR A 159 -8.55 36.04 21.35
CA TYR A 159 -9.02 37.34 21.83
C TYR A 159 -7.82 38.11 22.36
N ALA A 160 -7.40 39.13 21.61
CA ALA A 160 -6.30 40.01 21.96
C ALA A 160 -6.83 41.26 22.68
N SER A 161 -6.42 41.44 23.93
CA SER A 161 -6.97 42.48 24.81
C SER A 161 -5.89 43.30 25.50
N HIS A 162 -6.20 44.58 25.72
CA HIS A 162 -5.49 45.44 26.66
C HIS A 162 -6.56 46.08 27.54
N TYR A 163 -6.76 45.57 28.75
CA TYR A 163 -7.87 46.01 29.62
C TYR A 163 -7.55 47.33 30.30
N LYS A 164 -8.56 47.97 30.88
CA LYS A 164 -8.42 49.17 31.70
C LYS A 164 -7.30 49.05 32.75
N ALA A 165 -6.30 49.92 32.63
CA ALA A 165 -5.20 50.06 33.58
C ALA A 165 -5.58 50.81 34.87
N SER A 166 -4.65 50.83 35.83
CA SER A 166 -4.76 51.40 37.20
C SER A 166 -5.54 50.56 38.22
N THR A 167 -5.31 50.85 39.50
CA THR A 167 -5.89 50.19 40.67
C THR A 167 -7.23 50.79 41.10
N GLY A 168 -8.04 50.04 41.86
CA GLY A 168 -9.21 50.54 42.56
C GLY A 168 -10.54 50.20 41.88
N ALA A 169 -11.61 50.18 42.69
CA ALA A 169 -12.89 49.57 42.33
C ALA A 169 -13.54 50.09 41.03
N ALA A 170 -13.35 51.38 40.70
CA ALA A 170 -13.86 51.93 39.44
C ALA A 170 -13.17 51.32 38.20
N ASN A 171 -11.85 51.16 38.26
CA ASN A 171 -11.06 50.56 37.19
C ASN A 171 -11.36 49.05 37.08
N GLU A 172 -11.52 48.36 38.22
CA GLU A 172 -11.94 46.95 38.26
C GLU A 172 -13.32 46.73 37.61
N ALA A 173 -14.26 47.66 37.84
CA ALA A 173 -15.58 47.61 37.22
C ALA A 173 -15.51 47.82 35.69
N GLU A 174 -14.66 48.72 35.21
CA GLU A 174 -14.42 48.93 33.78
C GLU A 174 -13.79 47.69 33.11
N ARG A 175 -12.80 47.05 33.75
CA ARG A 175 -12.25 45.76 33.27
C ARG A 175 -13.32 44.68 33.17
N ASN A 176 -14.28 44.67 34.08
CA ASN A 176 -15.39 43.72 34.03
C ASN A 176 -16.37 43.98 32.87
N VAL A 177 -16.54 45.24 32.44
CA VAL A 177 -17.32 45.54 31.22
C VAL A 177 -16.65 44.92 30.00
N GLU A 178 -15.32 45.06 29.88
CA GLU A 178 -14.52 44.46 28.79
C GLU A 178 -14.63 42.92 28.82
N ALA A 179 -14.46 42.31 30.00
CA ALA A 179 -14.59 40.86 30.19
C ALA A 179 -15.99 40.34 29.80
N ARG A 180 -17.06 41.05 30.16
CA ARG A 180 -18.44 40.66 29.80
C ARG A 180 -18.68 40.71 28.30
N ALA A 181 -18.16 41.72 27.60
CA ALA A 181 -18.28 41.82 26.15
C ALA A 181 -17.57 40.65 25.45
N ILE A 182 -16.38 40.27 25.94
CA ILE A 182 -15.63 39.11 25.45
C ILE A 182 -16.38 37.81 25.69
N ARG A 183 -16.86 37.57 26.92
CA ARG A 183 -17.55 36.33 27.26
C ARG A 183 -18.87 36.18 26.53
N ALA A 184 -19.64 37.26 26.34
CA ALA A 184 -20.85 37.23 25.53
C ALA A 184 -20.57 36.81 24.07
N ASP A 185 -19.49 37.29 23.48
CA ASP A 185 -19.10 36.92 22.11
C ASP A 185 -18.55 35.48 22.03
N ALA A 186 -17.72 35.08 22.99
CA ALA A 186 -17.15 33.74 23.07
C ALA A 186 -18.22 32.67 23.32
N ASP A 187 -19.18 32.93 24.21
CA ASP A 187 -20.29 32.00 24.46
C ASP A 187 -21.18 31.81 23.24
N ALA A 188 -21.30 32.85 22.39
CA ALA A 188 -22.05 32.82 21.15
C ALA A 188 -21.35 32.06 20.02
N ILE A 189 -20.04 31.75 20.13
CA ILE A 189 -19.36 30.83 19.20
C ILE A 189 -19.90 29.40 19.39
N GLY A 190 -20.21 29.04 20.63
CA GLY A 190 -20.76 27.72 21.00
C GLY A 190 -19.74 26.82 21.69
N GLN A 191 -20.23 25.72 22.26
CA GLN A 191 -19.40 24.68 22.88
C GLN A 191 -18.47 24.05 21.83
N GLY A 192 -17.28 23.62 22.24
CA GLY A 192 -16.31 22.99 21.33
C GLY A 192 -15.33 23.99 20.71
N ALA A 193 -15.40 25.27 21.07
CA ALA A 193 -14.54 26.30 20.50
C ALA A 193 -13.17 26.32 21.18
N SER A 194 -12.11 26.13 20.39
CA SER A 194 -10.73 26.35 20.83
C SER A 194 -10.45 27.86 20.93
N ILE A 195 -10.41 28.41 22.14
CA ILE A 195 -10.24 29.85 22.39
C ILE A 195 -9.05 30.12 23.29
N ILE A 196 -8.26 31.12 22.92
CA ILE A 196 -7.16 31.70 23.69
C ILE A 196 -7.52 33.17 23.99
N TYR A 197 -7.58 33.52 25.27
CA TYR A 197 -7.72 34.89 25.75
C TYR A 197 -6.35 35.43 26.11
N ALA A 198 -5.80 36.28 25.26
CA ALA A 198 -4.42 36.73 25.32
C ALA A 198 -4.32 38.24 25.55
N GLY A 199 -3.36 38.64 26.38
CA GLY A 199 -2.89 40.02 26.48
C GLY A 199 -2.79 40.57 27.89
N ASP A 200 -2.62 41.90 27.97
CA ASP A 200 -2.49 42.65 29.21
C ASP A 200 -3.88 42.94 29.81
N PHE A 201 -4.26 42.18 30.83
CA PHE A 201 -5.56 42.32 31.49
C PHE A 201 -5.53 43.32 32.65
N ASN A 202 -4.36 43.85 33.04
CA ASN A 202 -4.24 44.79 34.18
C ASN A 202 -4.93 44.31 35.47
N LEU A 203 -5.00 43.00 35.71
CA LEU A 203 -5.63 42.39 36.87
C LEU A 203 -4.60 42.16 37.98
N TYR A 204 -4.90 42.62 39.19
CA TYR A 204 -4.06 42.50 40.38
C TYR A 204 -4.35 41.21 41.16
N SER A 205 -5.56 40.68 41.04
CA SER A 205 -5.92 39.38 41.59
C SER A 205 -7.00 38.64 40.80
N SER A 206 -7.01 37.32 40.92
CA SER A 206 -8.08 36.45 40.42
C SER A 206 -9.44 36.70 41.07
N SER A 207 -9.50 37.47 42.18
CA SER A 207 -10.77 37.84 42.82
C SER A 207 -11.48 39.01 42.14
N GLU A 208 -10.80 39.72 41.23
CA GLU A 208 -11.42 40.80 40.46
C GLU A 208 -12.57 40.29 39.59
N SER A 209 -13.64 41.08 39.53
CA SER A 209 -14.87 40.68 38.82
C SER A 209 -14.65 40.38 37.34
N GLY A 210 -13.69 41.03 36.68
CA GLY A 210 -13.32 40.70 35.30
C GLY A 210 -12.75 39.30 35.13
N PHE A 211 -11.87 38.85 36.05
CA PHE A 211 -11.33 37.48 36.04
C PHE A 211 -12.44 36.45 36.32
N GLN A 212 -13.30 36.74 37.29
CA GLN A 212 -14.45 35.87 37.62
C GLN A 212 -15.44 35.76 36.46
N THR A 213 -15.64 36.84 35.69
CA THR A 213 -16.43 36.79 34.46
C THR A 213 -15.79 35.89 33.41
N LEU A 214 -14.48 36.03 33.15
CA LEU A 214 -13.78 35.19 32.17
C LEU A 214 -13.85 33.69 32.52
N THR A 215 -13.65 33.38 33.80
CA THR A 215 -13.59 32.00 34.32
C THR A 215 -14.96 31.42 34.72
N GLY A 216 -16.04 32.20 34.57
CA GLY A 216 -17.40 31.77 34.84
C GLY A 216 -17.90 30.72 33.84
N THR A 217 -18.75 29.81 34.34
CA THR A 217 -19.31 28.69 33.56
C THR A 217 -20.04 29.16 32.31
N GLY A 218 -19.78 28.52 31.17
CA GLY A 218 -20.38 28.82 29.88
C GLY A 218 -19.52 28.25 28.74
N ASN A 219 -20.02 28.30 27.50
CA ASN A 219 -19.36 27.69 26.35
C ASN A 219 -17.92 28.19 26.12
N GLY A 220 -17.61 29.45 26.42
CA GLY A 220 -16.27 30.00 26.30
C GLY A 220 -15.52 30.15 27.63
N GLN A 221 -15.87 29.39 28.67
CA GLN A 221 -15.24 29.50 29.99
C GLN A 221 -13.71 29.44 29.87
N ALA A 222 -13.02 30.41 30.46
CA ALA A 222 -11.56 30.47 30.46
C ALA A 222 -10.97 29.72 31.67
N PHE A 223 -9.81 29.12 31.47
CA PHE A 223 -8.99 28.44 32.46
C PHE A 223 -7.55 28.97 32.41
N ASP A 224 -6.92 29.04 33.57
CA ASP A 224 -5.49 29.36 33.67
C ASP A 224 -4.66 28.09 33.46
N PRO A 225 -3.96 27.91 32.32
CA PRO A 225 -3.27 26.66 31.97
C PRO A 225 -2.18 26.27 32.97
N ILE A 226 -1.64 27.25 33.70
CA ILE A 226 -0.58 27.04 34.68
C ILE A 226 -1.09 26.95 36.12
N SER A 227 -2.40 27.08 36.35
CA SER A 227 -3.02 27.00 37.68
C SER A 227 -2.38 27.95 38.72
N ARG A 228 -2.18 29.21 38.33
CA ARG A 228 -1.54 30.26 39.16
C ARG A 228 -2.52 31.37 39.51
N VAL A 229 -3.75 31.01 39.86
CA VAL A 229 -4.75 31.94 40.40
C VAL A 229 -4.35 32.45 41.80
N GLY A 230 -4.65 33.71 42.09
CA GLY A 230 -4.47 34.30 43.43
C GLY A 230 -4.31 35.81 43.41
N SER A 231 -3.56 36.34 44.37
CA SER A 231 -3.22 37.77 44.48
C SER A 231 -1.76 37.95 44.09
N TRP A 232 -1.53 38.52 42.91
CA TRP A 232 -0.22 38.48 42.26
C TRP A 232 0.71 39.60 42.74
N SER A 233 0.16 40.77 43.03
CA SER A 233 0.89 42.00 43.31
C SER A 233 1.87 41.91 44.47
N GLY A 234 3.14 42.22 44.21
CA GLY A 234 4.22 42.23 45.19
C GLY A 234 4.50 40.86 45.85
N SER A 235 3.86 39.79 45.38
CA SER A 235 3.86 38.51 46.06
C SER A 235 4.99 37.61 45.56
N SER A 236 5.91 37.25 46.46
CA SER A 236 7.01 36.34 46.15
C SER A 236 6.54 34.95 45.72
N THR A 237 5.35 34.54 46.16
CA THR A 237 4.71 33.29 45.74
C THR A 237 4.41 33.27 44.25
N TYR A 238 4.16 34.41 43.60
CA TYR A 238 3.79 34.51 42.17
C TYR A 238 4.91 35.09 41.30
N LYS A 239 6.11 35.21 41.87
CA LYS A 239 7.25 35.83 41.21
C LYS A 239 7.62 35.19 39.89
N ASP A 240 7.47 33.88 39.75
CA ASP A 240 7.74 33.11 38.54
C ASP A 240 6.77 33.42 37.37
N VAL A 241 5.66 34.11 37.64
CA VAL A 241 4.63 34.46 36.65
C VAL A 241 4.36 35.95 36.53
N HIS A 242 5.15 36.80 37.20
CA HIS A 242 5.05 38.24 37.01
C HIS A 242 5.49 38.65 35.60
N THR A 243 4.77 39.63 35.04
CA THR A 243 4.91 40.13 33.67
C THR A 243 4.89 41.66 33.59
N GLN A 244 4.73 42.36 34.70
CA GLN A 244 4.71 43.83 34.78
C GLN A 244 6.06 44.45 34.35
N SER A 245 6.30 45.72 34.73
CA SER A 245 7.40 46.51 34.18
C SER A 245 8.76 45.84 34.35
N PRO A 246 9.46 45.51 33.24
CA PRO A 246 10.81 44.97 33.33
C PRO A 246 11.85 46.00 33.78
N ALA A 247 11.46 47.25 34.04
CA ALA A 247 12.35 48.37 34.28
C ALA A 247 12.02 49.17 35.56
N THR A 248 13.07 49.71 36.18
CA THR A 248 12.98 50.68 37.29
C THR A 248 13.49 52.06 36.91
N THR A 249 14.00 52.22 35.69
CA THR A 249 14.52 53.48 35.17
C THR A 249 14.08 53.63 33.73
N ALA A 250 13.40 54.74 33.43
CA ALA A 250 12.91 55.01 32.09
C ALA A 250 14.07 55.27 31.12
N VAL A 251 14.01 54.63 29.96
CA VAL A 251 14.97 54.83 28.86
C VAL A 251 14.29 55.30 27.57
N PHE A 252 12.96 55.38 27.56
CA PHE A 252 12.17 56.02 26.51
C PHE A 252 10.96 56.75 27.10
N ASN A 253 10.37 57.66 26.32
CA ASN A 253 9.22 58.45 26.75
C ASN A 253 8.00 57.56 26.96
N GLY A 254 7.31 57.72 28.09
CA GLY A 254 6.10 56.98 28.41
C GLY A 254 6.31 55.58 28.98
N GLN A 255 7.56 55.12 29.18
CA GLN A 255 7.84 53.78 29.73
C GLN A 255 7.24 53.61 31.13
N VAL A 256 6.43 52.57 31.32
CA VAL A 256 5.95 52.17 32.64
C VAL A 256 7.12 51.64 33.47
N LEU A 257 7.24 52.10 34.72
CA LEU A 257 8.26 51.70 35.69
C LEU A 257 7.62 51.06 36.92
N GLY A 258 8.44 50.42 37.75
CA GLY A 258 7.99 49.79 39.00
C GLY A 258 8.78 48.53 39.34
N GLY A 259 9.40 47.93 38.31
CA GLY A 259 10.03 46.62 38.39
C GLY A 259 9.00 45.49 38.36
N VAL A 260 9.47 44.26 38.18
CA VAL A 260 8.56 43.13 37.89
C VAL A 260 7.94 42.59 39.17
N ASP A 261 6.67 42.91 39.43
CA ASP A 261 5.96 42.51 40.65
C ASP A 261 4.45 42.17 40.51
N ASP A 262 3.87 42.29 39.32
CA ASP A 262 2.50 41.86 39.02
C ASP A 262 2.45 40.85 37.86
N ARG A 263 1.37 40.05 37.80
CA ARG A 263 1.00 39.23 36.62
C ARG A 263 -0.15 39.93 35.92
N PHE A 264 0.15 40.71 34.88
CA PHE A 264 -0.86 41.41 34.09
C PHE A 264 -1.13 40.73 32.75
N ASP A 265 -0.20 39.93 32.25
CA ASP A 265 -0.26 39.33 30.93
C ASP A 265 -0.64 37.85 31.04
N PHE A 266 -1.65 37.47 30.27
CA PHE A 266 -2.24 36.14 30.32
C PHE A 266 -2.34 35.54 28.92
N GLN A 267 -2.28 34.21 28.88
CA GLN A 267 -2.99 33.40 27.89
C GLN A 267 -3.87 32.43 28.67
N LEU A 268 -5.14 32.81 28.87
CA LEU A 268 -6.14 31.89 29.40
C LEU A 268 -6.75 31.12 28.22
N ILE A 269 -7.25 29.92 28.47
CA ILE A 269 -7.69 29.02 27.41
C ILE A 269 -9.02 28.35 27.76
N THR A 270 -9.81 27.93 26.77
CA THR A 270 -10.98 27.08 27.01
C THR A 270 -10.58 25.65 27.36
N GLU A 271 -11.53 24.85 27.86
CA GLU A 271 -11.27 23.45 28.23
C GLU A 271 -10.85 22.63 27.00
N GLU A 272 -11.40 22.95 25.83
CA GLU A 272 -11.07 22.36 24.52
C GLU A 272 -9.63 22.59 24.06
N VAL A 273 -8.85 23.39 24.80
CA VAL A 273 -7.41 23.63 24.52
C VAL A 273 -6.56 23.13 25.69
N ARG A 274 -7.11 22.31 26.60
CA ARG A 274 -6.37 21.62 27.67
C ARG A 274 -6.90 20.22 28.01
N ASP A 275 -7.61 19.58 27.09
CA ASP A 275 -8.25 18.28 27.31
C ASP A 275 -7.38 17.08 26.87
N GLY A 276 -6.19 17.35 26.30
CA GLY A 276 -5.21 16.35 25.91
C GLY A 276 -5.36 15.84 24.48
N GLY A 277 -6.25 16.41 23.65
CA GLY A 277 -6.44 16.01 22.25
C GLY A 277 -6.66 17.19 21.30
N GLY A 278 -6.56 16.95 19.99
CA GLY A 278 -6.80 17.99 18.99
C GLY A 278 -5.83 19.18 19.08
N PHE A 279 -6.36 20.40 18.92
CA PHE A 279 -5.61 21.64 19.13
C PHE A 279 -5.53 21.96 20.63
N ASP A 280 -4.38 21.71 21.22
CA ASP A 280 -4.24 21.65 22.68
C ASP A 280 -3.01 22.41 23.17
N TYR A 281 -3.03 22.89 24.41
CA TYR A 281 -1.88 23.53 25.05
C TYR A 281 -0.77 22.51 25.33
N VAL A 282 0.46 22.81 24.92
CA VAL A 282 1.62 21.99 25.28
C VAL A 282 1.99 22.26 26.73
N SER A 283 1.66 21.30 27.60
CA SER A 283 1.91 21.38 29.05
C SER A 283 3.33 21.79 29.39
N GLY A 284 3.47 22.81 30.25
CA GLY A 284 4.75 23.33 30.72
C GLY A 284 5.45 24.33 29.79
N SER A 285 4.89 24.59 28.59
CA SER A 285 5.45 25.57 27.64
C SER A 285 5.21 27.03 28.05
N TYR A 286 4.11 27.30 28.75
CA TYR A 286 3.69 28.66 29.16
C TYR A 286 4.75 29.31 30.05
N TRP A 287 5.13 30.56 29.72
CA TRP A 287 5.88 31.43 30.63
C TRP A 287 5.95 32.89 30.23
N ALA A 288 6.15 33.74 31.24
CA ALA A 288 6.67 35.09 31.09
C ALA A 288 8.15 35.01 30.67
N PHE A 289 8.43 35.24 29.39
CA PHE A 289 9.76 35.12 28.83
C PHE A 289 10.74 36.09 29.51
N GLY A 290 11.93 35.58 29.84
CA GLY A 290 12.94 36.31 30.63
C GLY A 290 12.73 36.20 32.15
N ASN A 291 11.50 35.97 32.62
CA ASN A 291 11.24 35.70 34.02
C ASN A 291 11.55 34.24 34.37
N THR A 292 12.62 34.06 35.13
CA THR A 292 13.05 32.75 35.64
C THR A 292 12.72 32.57 37.13
N GLY A 293 11.95 33.49 37.74
CA GLY A 293 11.66 33.53 39.17
C GLY A 293 12.84 33.97 40.04
N THR A 294 13.94 34.40 39.43
CA THR A 294 15.20 34.71 40.14
C THR A 294 15.51 36.20 40.29
N HIS A 295 14.72 37.10 39.68
CA HIS A 295 14.89 38.56 39.81
C HIS A 295 14.66 39.05 41.24
N LEU A 296 14.92 40.31 41.56
CA LEU A 296 14.45 40.87 42.83
C LEU A 296 13.04 41.46 42.62
N ILE A 297 12.14 41.27 43.60
CA ILE A 297 10.78 41.82 43.53
C ILE A 297 10.86 43.35 43.48
N ASN A 298 9.99 43.97 42.67
CA ASN A 298 9.97 45.42 42.41
C ASN A 298 11.29 45.95 41.84
N GLN A 299 12.09 45.10 41.19
CA GLN A 299 13.32 45.48 40.50
C GLN A 299 13.25 45.11 39.03
N ALA A 300 14.19 45.67 38.25
CA ALA A 300 14.29 45.36 36.84
C ALA A 300 14.52 43.85 36.62
N ILE A 301 13.99 43.32 35.52
CA ILE A 301 14.12 41.88 35.18
C ILE A 301 15.58 41.46 35.01
N SER A 302 16.47 42.41 34.70
CA SER A 302 17.92 42.24 34.58
C SER A 302 18.64 41.86 35.87
N THR A 303 17.97 41.93 37.02
CA THR A 303 18.46 41.37 38.30
C THR A 303 18.35 39.85 38.37
N GLY A 304 17.61 39.22 37.45
CA GLY A 304 17.47 37.77 37.36
C GLY A 304 18.74 37.06 36.87
N SER A 305 18.80 35.76 37.13
CA SER A 305 19.91 34.89 36.75
C SER A 305 19.94 34.64 35.23
N ALA A 306 20.86 35.31 34.54
CA ALA A 306 21.14 35.06 33.14
C ALA A 306 21.56 33.61 32.84
N ALA A 307 22.21 32.93 33.80
CA ALA A 307 22.56 31.51 33.65
C ALA A 307 21.30 30.62 33.58
N THR A 308 20.29 30.93 34.39
CA THR A 308 19.00 30.22 34.37
C THR A 308 18.24 30.48 33.07
N LEU A 309 18.29 31.71 32.54
CA LEU A 309 17.71 32.02 31.24
C LEU A 309 18.44 31.28 30.11
N ALA A 310 19.78 31.31 30.09
CA ALA A 310 20.59 30.62 29.08
C ALA A 310 20.28 29.12 29.02
N ALA A 311 20.02 28.47 30.15
CA ALA A 311 19.62 27.06 30.19
C ALA A 311 18.28 26.76 29.48
N ARG A 312 17.45 27.77 29.22
CA ARG A 312 16.19 27.67 28.46
C ARG A 312 16.34 28.10 26.99
N LEU A 313 17.52 28.59 26.60
CA LEU A 313 17.83 29.11 25.27
C LEU A 313 19.00 28.31 24.65
N PRO A 314 18.73 27.13 24.05
CA PRO A 314 19.76 26.37 23.34
C PRO A 314 20.59 27.26 22.39
N GLY A 315 21.91 27.17 22.52
CA GLY A 315 22.86 27.96 21.73
C GLY A 315 23.23 29.34 22.32
N TYR A 316 22.61 29.77 23.42
CA TYR A 316 22.95 31.03 24.09
C TYR A 316 23.98 30.82 25.21
N THR A 317 24.99 31.69 25.24
CA THR A 317 25.87 31.87 26.40
C THR A 317 25.17 32.68 27.49
N THR A 318 25.67 32.60 28.72
CA THR A 318 25.19 33.45 29.84
C THR A 318 25.29 34.94 29.54
N SER A 319 26.34 35.39 28.83
CA SER A 319 26.49 36.79 28.42
C SER A 319 25.40 37.21 27.44
N GLN A 320 25.11 36.38 26.43
CA GLN A 320 24.01 36.64 25.49
C GLN A 320 22.65 36.68 26.21
N ALA A 321 22.40 35.77 27.14
CA ALA A 321 21.19 35.79 27.97
C ALA A 321 21.09 37.05 28.84
N GLN A 322 22.20 37.56 29.39
CA GLN A 322 22.21 38.83 30.13
C GLN A 322 21.88 40.01 29.20
N THR A 323 22.35 40.00 27.96
CA THR A 323 21.98 41.01 26.95
C THR A 323 20.48 40.95 26.65
N VAL A 324 19.87 39.76 26.57
CA VAL A 324 18.42 39.60 26.40
C VAL A 324 17.67 40.22 27.59
N LEU A 325 18.06 39.91 28.83
CA LEU A 325 17.45 40.51 30.02
C LEU A 325 17.59 42.03 30.03
N THR A 326 18.76 42.55 29.62
CA THR A 326 19.00 44.00 29.52
C THR A 326 18.12 44.64 28.44
N ASN A 327 17.95 43.99 27.29
CA ASN A 327 17.09 44.50 26.22
C ASN A 327 15.63 44.56 26.68
N LEU A 328 15.14 43.55 27.41
CA LEU A 328 13.78 43.57 27.97
C LEU A 328 13.52 44.82 28.83
N THR A 329 14.52 45.35 29.55
CA THR A 329 14.37 46.61 30.31
C THR A 329 14.22 47.87 29.44
N LYS A 330 14.45 47.78 28.13
CA LYS A 330 14.58 48.95 27.24
C LYS A 330 13.63 48.97 26.06
N VAL A 331 13.02 47.83 25.71
CA VAL A 331 12.27 47.70 24.45
C VAL A 331 10.75 47.62 24.64
N THR A 332 10.29 47.48 25.89
CA THR A 332 8.91 47.12 26.23
C THR A 332 8.53 47.66 27.61
N ASP A 333 7.23 47.66 27.88
CA ASP A 333 6.66 47.96 29.19
C ASP A 333 6.32 46.71 30.00
N HIS A 334 6.20 45.53 29.40
CA HIS A 334 5.84 44.29 30.08
C HIS A 334 6.73 43.14 29.60
N LEU A 335 6.68 41.98 30.24
CA LEU A 335 7.34 40.78 29.72
C LEU A 335 6.44 40.04 28.73
N PRO A 336 6.98 39.49 27.62
CA PRO A 336 6.19 38.71 26.70
C PRO A 336 5.75 37.39 27.36
N VAL A 337 4.50 37.00 27.16
CA VAL A 337 4.00 35.68 27.57
C VAL A 337 3.98 34.76 26.37
N VAL A 338 4.67 33.64 26.49
CA VAL A 338 4.86 32.63 25.43
C VAL A 338 4.17 31.35 25.85
N ALA A 339 3.38 30.74 24.96
CA ALA A 339 2.90 29.37 25.09
C ALA A 339 2.97 28.64 23.74
N ASP A 340 3.19 27.33 23.81
CA ASP A 340 3.17 26.45 22.66
C ASP A 340 1.88 25.61 22.65
N TYR A 341 1.38 25.31 21.46
CA TYR A 341 0.14 24.58 21.21
C TYR A 341 0.39 23.48 20.18
N GLN A 342 -0.12 22.28 20.44
CA GLN A 342 -0.07 21.18 19.47
C GLN A 342 -1.17 21.34 18.42
N LEU A 343 -0.97 20.74 17.25
CA LEU A 343 -2.02 20.62 16.24
C LEU A 343 -2.84 19.33 16.40
N PRO A 344 -4.07 19.28 15.85
CA PRO A 344 -4.78 18.01 15.71
C PRO A 344 -4.00 17.01 14.84
N ALA A 345 -4.25 15.72 15.06
CA ALA A 345 -3.72 14.67 14.20
C ALA A 345 -4.20 14.83 12.76
N LYS A 346 -3.39 14.41 11.78
CA LYS A 346 -3.77 14.39 10.36
C LYS A 346 -3.61 12.98 9.82
N MET A 347 -4.73 12.30 9.56
CA MET A 347 -4.70 10.92 9.11
C MET A 347 -4.36 10.84 7.62
N THR A 348 -3.43 9.95 7.30
CA THR A 348 -3.26 9.39 5.97
C THR A 348 -3.38 7.88 6.05
N ALA A 349 -4.08 7.30 5.08
CA ALA A 349 -4.23 5.86 4.97
C ALA A 349 -3.93 5.46 3.52
N SER A 350 -3.17 4.38 3.36
CA SER A 350 -2.82 3.79 2.08
C SER A 350 -3.14 2.31 2.09
N LEU A 351 -3.70 1.83 0.99
CA LEU A 351 -4.14 0.45 0.83
C LEU A 351 -3.40 -0.17 -0.34
N VAL A 352 -2.63 -1.21 -0.05
CA VAL A 352 -1.95 -2.06 -1.05
C VAL A 352 -2.76 -3.35 -1.19
N ALA A 353 -3.22 -3.63 -2.41
CA ALA A 353 -3.98 -4.82 -2.71
C ALA A 353 -3.09 -6.09 -2.67
N PRO A 354 -3.66 -7.27 -2.34
CA PRO A 354 -3.03 -8.55 -2.65
C PRO A 354 -2.84 -8.73 -4.18
N PRO A 355 -2.10 -9.78 -4.63
CA PRO A 355 -2.00 -10.11 -6.04
C PRO A 355 -3.37 -10.16 -6.72
N ALA A 356 -3.47 -9.62 -7.94
CA ALA A 356 -4.73 -9.48 -8.66
C ALA A 356 -5.38 -10.83 -9.01
N ARG A 357 -4.57 -11.87 -9.19
CA ARG A 357 -5.00 -13.24 -9.47
C ARG A 357 -4.24 -14.20 -8.57
N VAL A 358 -4.94 -15.17 -8.01
CA VAL A 358 -4.40 -16.27 -7.21
C VAL A 358 -5.16 -17.54 -7.51
N ILE A 359 -4.62 -18.68 -7.11
CA ILE A 359 -5.28 -19.98 -7.17
C ILE A 359 -5.80 -20.34 -5.77
N ARG A 360 -6.88 -21.12 -5.73
CA ARG A 360 -7.56 -21.55 -4.51
C ARG A 360 -6.55 -22.11 -3.51
N GLY A 361 -6.66 -21.70 -2.25
CA GLY A 361 -5.75 -22.12 -1.18
C GLY A 361 -4.47 -21.28 -1.05
N ALA A 362 -4.23 -20.30 -1.93
CA ALA A 362 -3.15 -19.35 -1.77
C ALA A 362 -3.25 -18.55 -0.47
N THR A 363 -2.14 -18.39 0.25
CA THR A 363 -2.05 -17.47 1.38
C THR A 363 -1.59 -16.10 0.89
N VAL A 364 -2.53 -15.16 0.76
CA VAL A 364 -2.25 -13.79 0.33
C VAL A 364 -2.95 -12.77 1.21
N SER A 365 -2.41 -11.56 1.21
CA SER A 365 -2.89 -10.47 2.05
C SER A 365 -2.73 -9.13 1.33
N GLY A 366 -3.66 -8.22 1.57
CA GLY A 366 -3.43 -6.80 1.36
C GLY A 366 -2.75 -6.17 2.57
N THR A 367 -2.33 -4.93 2.43
CA THR A 367 -1.72 -4.16 3.51
C THR A 367 -2.39 -2.81 3.61
N LEU A 368 -2.87 -2.45 4.80
CA LEU A 368 -3.31 -1.11 5.14
C LEU A 368 -2.20 -0.44 5.97
N THR A 369 -1.71 0.71 5.53
CA THR A 369 -0.82 1.55 6.32
C THR A 369 -1.56 2.82 6.73
N VAL A 370 -1.64 3.10 8.03
CA VAL A 370 -2.25 4.32 8.56
C VAL A 370 -1.18 5.11 9.30
N SER A 371 -1.05 6.40 9.00
CA SER A 371 -0.05 7.29 9.60
C SER A 371 -0.62 8.64 10.00
N ASN A 372 0.05 9.27 10.97
CA ASN A 372 -0.17 10.66 11.35
C ASN A 372 0.77 11.57 10.55
N SER A 373 0.26 12.18 9.49
CA SER A 373 0.99 13.11 8.64
C SER A 373 0.85 14.57 9.09
N ALA A 374 0.57 14.82 10.38
CA ALA A 374 0.55 16.18 10.91
C ALA A 374 1.92 16.83 10.62
N PRO A 375 1.95 18.01 10.00
CA PRO A 375 3.20 18.60 9.56
C PRO A 375 3.87 19.23 10.77
N VAL A 376 4.61 18.52 11.61
CA VAL A 376 5.22 19.05 12.86
C VAL A 376 6.74 18.93 12.85
N ALA A 377 7.43 19.73 13.69
CA ALA A 377 8.90 19.69 13.81
C ALA A 377 9.37 18.68 14.86
N VAL A 378 8.50 18.37 15.82
CA VAL A 378 8.71 17.31 16.82
C VAL A 378 7.42 16.51 16.98
N ALA A 379 7.51 15.23 17.35
CA ALA A 379 6.35 14.36 17.52
C ALA A 379 5.31 14.89 18.53
N ALA A 380 5.76 15.55 19.61
CA ALA A 380 4.90 16.18 20.61
C ALA A 380 4.18 17.45 20.11
N GLY A 381 4.43 17.87 18.87
CA GLY A 381 3.81 19.02 18.25
C GLY A 381 2.41 18.77 17.69
N ALA A 382 1.95 17.52 17.66
CA ALA A 382 0.60 17.17 17.27
C ALA A 382 0.02 16.08 18.17
N ASP A 383 -1.30 16.07 18.23
CA ASP A 383 -2.04 14.99 18.87
C ASP A 383 -1.66 13.64 18.26
N ARG A 384 -1.66 12.61 19.09
CA ARG A 384 -1.48 11.23 18.64
C ARG A 384 -2.72 10.81 17.88
N LEU A 385 -2.52 10.31 16.66
CA LEU A 385 -3.60 9.72 15.89
C LEU A 385 -4.02 8.41 16.57
N GLN A 386 -5.30 8.28 16.88
CA GLN A 386 -5.97 7.05 17.28
C GLN A 386 -7.06 6.75 16.25
N TYR A 387 -7.21 5.49 15.89
CA TYR A 387 -8.17 5.09 14.86
C TYR A 387 -8.62 3.65 15.02
N ALA A 388 -9.75 3.34 14.40
CA ALA A 388 -10.22 2.00 14.13
C ALA A 388 -10.25 1.73 12.62
N PHE A 389 -10.03 0.49 12.22
CA PHE A 389 -10.21 0.06 10.83
C PHE A 389 -11.08 -1.20 10.77
N ALA A 390 -11.82 -1.32 9.67
CA ALA A 390 -12.67 -2.47 9.42
C ALA A 390 -12.71 -2.80 7.94
N GLY A 391 -12.43 -4.06 7.63
CA GLY A 391 -12.69 -4.69 6.34
C GLY A 391 -14.09 -5.29 6.31
N THR A 392 -14.74 -5.22 5.15
CA THR A 392 -16.00 -5.89 4.85
C THR A 392 -15.88 -6.67 3.54
N GLY A 393 -16.77 -7.65 3.32
CA GLY A 393 -16.74 -8.51 2.13
C GLY A 393 -15.66 -9.59 2.23
N GLY A 394 -14.80 -9.70 1.22
CA GLY A 394 -13.71 -10.68 1.17
C GLY A 394 -12.58 -10.45 2.17
N PHE A 395 -12.52 -9.27 2.79
CA PHE A 395 -11.53 -8.87 3.78
C PHE A 395 -12.21 -8.74 5.14
N ALA A 396 -11.93 -9.66 6.06
CA ALA A 396 -12.60 -9.73 7.37
C ALA A 396 -11.71 -9.26 8.53
N SER A 397 -10.73 -8.40 8.24
CA SER A 397 -9.81 -7.86 9.25
C SER A 397 -10.39 -6.59 9.86
N SER A 398 -10.35 -6.47 11.19
CA SER A 398 -10.68 -5.23 11.88
C SER A 398 -9.76 -5.05 13.07
N GLY A 399 -9.64 -3.82 13.56
CA GLY A 399 -8.80 -3.53 14.70
C GLY A 399 -8.72 -2.03 15.00
N THR A 400 -7.85 -1.72 15.94
CA THR A 400 -7.54 -0.34 16.33
C THR A 400 -6.04 -0.13 16.22
N GLY A 401 -5.63 1.12 16.07
CA GLY A 401 -4.22 1.49 16.08
C GLY A 401 -4.01 2.92 16.55
N SER A 402 -2.74 3.26 16.70
CA SER A 402 -2.34 4.63 16.99
C SER A 402 -0.99 4.94 16.36
N ASP A 403 -0.79 6.18 15.92
CA ASP A 403 0.48 6.65 15.37
C ASP A 403 0.79 8.06 15.88
N ALA A 404 2.02 8.27 16.34
CA ALA A 404 2.50 9.61 16.69
C ALA A 404 2.88 10.35 15.41
N ALA A 405 2.81 11.68 15.42
CA ALA A 405 3.33 12.45 14.30
C ALA A 405 4.84 12.19 14.10
N MET A 406 5.30 12.23 12.85
CA MET A 406 6.65 11.80 12.44
C MET A 406 6.94 10.30 12.67
N GLY A 407 5.92 9.50 13.00
CA GLY A 407 6.01 8.04 13.06
C GLY A 407 6.20 7.41 11.67
N ALA A 408 6.55 6.12 11.65
CA ALA A 408 6.69 5.36 10.41
C ALA A 408 5.32 4.94 9.80
N GLY A 409 4.21 5.25 10.48
CA GLY A 409 2.91 4.66 10.22
C GLY A 409 2.79 3.25 10.79
N THR A 410 1.55 2.84 11.04
CA THR A 410 1.23 1.48 11.50
C THR A 410 0.70 0.66 10.33
N MET A 411 1.29 -0.52 10.14
CA MET A 411 0.92 -1.46 9.11
C MET A 411 -0.03 -2.53 9.66
N HIS A 412 -1.11 -2.78 8.94
CA HIS A 412 -2.11 -3.82 9.24
C HIS A 412 -2.23 -4.78 8.07
N LEU A 413 -2.10 -6.08 8.36
CA LEU A 413 -2.29 -7.13 7.37
C LEU A 413 -3.79 -7.38 7.17
N LEU A 414 -4.23 -7.34 5.92
CA LEU A 414 -5.61 -7.59 5.55
C LEU A 414 -5.72 -8.96 4.91
N THR A 415 -6.27 -9.91 5.66
CA THR A 415 -6.40 -11.30 5.21
C THR A 415 -7.57 -11.45 4.25
N LEU A 416 -7.33 -12.17 3.15
CA LEU A 416 -8.33 -12.50 2.14
C LEU A 416 -8.55 -14.02 2.12
N SER A 417 -9.81 -14.46 2.16
CA SER A 417 -10.12 -15.88 1.97
C SER A 417 -10.05 -16.28 0.50
N THR A 418 -9.20 -17.26 0.19
CA THR A 418 -9.01 -17.84 -1.15
C THR A 418 -9.61 -19.25 -1.26
N THR A 419 -10.52 -19.64 -0.36
CA THR A 419 -11.01 -21.03 -0.27
C THR A 419 -11.97 -21.44 -1.37
N LEU A 420 -12.66 -20.50 -2.01
CA LEU A 420 -13.47 -20.77 -3.21
C LEU A 420 -13.07 -19.81 -4.33
N ALA A 421 -13.13 -20.32 -5.56
CA ALA A 421 -12.94 -19.52 -6.75
C ALA A 421 -14.03 -18.45 -6.91
N GLY A 422 -13.72 -17.43 -7.71
CA GLY A 422 -14.55 -16.25 -7.92
C GLY A 422 -13.82 -14.94 -7.62
N LEU A 423 -14.49 -13.83 -7.91
CA LEU A 423 -14.02 -12.51 -7.53
C LEU A 423 -14.19 -12.32 -6.03
N ARG A 424 -13.09 -12.05 -5.33
CA ARG A 424 -13.09 -11.67 -3.91
C ARG A 424 -12.84 -10.19 -3.82
N SER A 425 -13.87 -9.42 -3.49
CA SER A 425 -13.79 -7.98 -3.29
C SER A 425 -14.23 -7.61 -1.89
N GLY A 426 -13.73 -6.48 -1.41
CA GLY A 426 -14.13 -5.91 -0.13
C GLY A 426 -13.74 -4.45 -0.01
N THR A 427 -14.29 -3.81 1.01
CA THR A 427 -13.99 -2.42 1.34
C THR A 427 -13.28 -2.38 2.68
N VAL A 428 -12.19 -1.62 2.74
CA VAL A 428 -11.45 -1.34 3.97
C VAL A 428 -11.70 0.11 4.32
N SER A 429 -12.24 0.32 5.51
CA SER A 429 -12.51 1.64 6.07
C SER A 429 -11.59 1.91 7.26
N VAL A 430 -11.22 3.18 7.45
CA VAL A 430 -10.52 3.67 8.64
C VAL A 430 -11.28 4.87 9.16
N THR A 431 -11.43 4.95 10.48
CA THR A 431 -12.05 6.09 11.17
C THR A 431 -11.16 6.51 12.33
N ALA A 432 -10.70 7.75 12.31
CA ALA A 432 -9.97 8.38 13.40
C ALA A 432 -10.92 8.66 14.57
N SER A 433 -10.44 8.39 15.78
CA SER A 433 -11.12 8.72 17.04
C SER A 433 -10.48 9.90 17.76
N SER A 434 -9.32 10.40 17.30
CA SER A 434 -8.69 11.61 17.84
C SER A 434 -9.55 12.85 17.60
N LEU A 435 -9.55 13.77 18.56
CA LEU A 435 -10.29 15.03 18.47
C LEU A 435 -9.77 15.89 17.32
N GLN A 436 -10.69 16.54 16.59
CA GLN A 436 -10.39 17.43 15.46
C GLN A 436 -9.49 16.82 14.37
N ALA A 437 -9.39 15.48 14.30
CA ALA A 437 -8.51 14.82 13.36
C ALA A 437 -8.84 15.20 11.92
N MET A 438 -7.84 15.67 11.18
CA MET A 438 -8.00 15.94 9.75
C MET A 438 -8.04 14.64 8.95
N ASN A 439 -8.87 14.63 7.91
CA ASN A 439 -9.18 13.45 7.11
C ASN A 439 -9.61 12.27 7.99
N PRO A 440 -10.60 12.42 8.87
CA PRO A 440 -10.89 11.44 9.92
C PRO A 440 -11.43 10.12 9.35
N THR A 441 -11.73 10.04 8.07
CA THR A 441 -12.23 8.82 7.42
C THR A 441 -11.45 8.50 6.16
N PHE A 442 -11.18 7.22 5.95
CA PHE A 442 -10.68 6.66 4.68
C PHE A 442 -11.54 5.47 4.29
N SER A 443 -11.73 5.26 2.99
CA SER A 443 -12.37 4.06 2.44
C SER A 443 -11.69 3.67 1.13
N GLY A 444 -11.29 2.41 1.01
CA GLY A 444 -10.66 1.86 -0.19
C GLY A 444 -11.21 0.49 -0.52
N THR A 445 -11.44 0.22 -1.81
CA THR A 445 -11.88 -1.08 -2.30
C THR A 445 -10.69 -1.87 -2.83
N VAL A 446 -10.66 -3.17 -2.51
CA VAL A 446 -9.66 -4.11 -2.99
C VAL A 446 -10.34 -5.35 -3.56
N SER A 447 -9.73 -5.96 -4.56
CA SER A 447 -10.22 -7.19 -5.17
C SER A 447 -9.12 -8.11 -5.69
N THR A 448 -9.36 -9.42 -5.58
CA THR A 448 -8.52 -10.47 -6.16
C THR A 448 -9.41 -11.52 -6.81
N THR A 449 -9.01 -11.98 -7.98
CA THR A 449 -9.61 -13.13 -8.66
C THR A 449 -8.99 -14.41 -8.10
N VAL A 450 -9.83 -15.29 -7.54
CA VAL A 450 -9.42 -16.63 -7.12
C VAL A 450 -9.84 -17.63 -8.19
N LEU A 451 -8.89 -18.40 -8.69
CA LEU A 451 -9.08 -19.45 -9.68
C LEU A 451 -9.07 -20.82 -9.00
N ASP A 452 -9.82 -21.78 -9.53
CA ASP A 452 -9.57 -23.18 -9.29
C ASP A 452 -8.26 -23.61 -9.95
N HIS A 453 -7.67 -24.69 -9.44
CA HIS A 453 -6.55 -25.35 -10.10
C HIS A 453 -6.93 -25.75 -11.52
N ALA A 454 -5.96 -25.75 -12.42
CA ALA A 454 -6.05 -26.32 -13.74
C ALA A 454 -6.43 -27.80 -13.64
N VAL A 455 -6.96 -28.38 -14.72
CA VAL A 455 -7.37 -29.79 -14.70
C VAL A 455 -6.78 -30.49 -15.91
N GLY A 456 -5.54 -30.99 -15.78
CA GLY A 456 -4.90 -31.81 -16.80
C GLY A 456 -5.68 -33.10 -17.07
N SER A 457 -5.91 -33.43 -18.35
CA SER A 457 -6.63 -34.64 -18.74
C SER A 457 -6.27 -35.09 -20.16
N PHE A 458 -6.39 -36.38 -20.45
CA PHE A 458 -6.35 -36.91 -21.82
C PHE A 458 -7.70 -36.88 -22.54
N ALA A 459 -8.78 -36.52 -21.85
CA ALA A 459 -10.13 -36.43 -22.42
C ALA A 459 -10.80 -35.10 -22.06
N SER A 460 -11.69 -34.61 -22.93
CA SER A 460 -12.48 -33.39 -22.70
C SER A 460 -13.66 -33.63 -21.76
N ALA A 461 -14.34 -34.78 -21.88
CA ALA A 461 -15.60 -35.06 -21.18
C ALA A 461 -15.42 -35.40 -19.69
N ALA A 462 -14.35 -36.10 -19.32
CA ALA A 462 -14.04 -36.52 -17.95
C ALA A 462 -12.56 -36.34 -17.65
N THR A 463 -12.20 -36.23 -16.37
CA THR A 463 -10.79 -36.16 -15.95
C THR A 463 -10.17 -37.54 -16.08
N THR A 464 -9.32 -37.69 -17.09
CA THR A 464 -8.60 -38.93 -17.40
C THR A 464 -7.12 -38.68 -17.22
N THR A 465 -6.55 -39.19 -16.12
CA THR A 465 -5.13 -38.98 -15.78
C THR A 465 -4.20 -40.03 -16.36
N SER A 466 -4.75 -41.11 -16.93
CA SER A 466 -4.00 -42.18 -17.58
C SER A 466 -4.57 -42.49 -18.96
N LEU A 467 -3.71 -42.63 -19.96
CA LEU A 467 -4.07 -43.07 -21.30
C LEU A 467 -3.18 -44.25 -21.69
N THR A 468 -3.77 -45.30 -22.25
CA THR A 468 -3.02 -46.40 -22.88
C THR A 468 -3.24 -46.35 -24.38
N ILE A 469 -2.16 -46.29 -25.13
CA ILE A 469 -2.15 -46.44 -26.59
C ILE A 469 -1.52 -47.79 -26.89
N ASP A 470 -2.31 -48.65 -27.52
CA ASP A 470 -1.91 -50.00 -27.90
C ASP A 470 -1.85 -50.09 -29.42
N PHE A 471 -0.65 -50.27 -29.96
CA PHE A 471 -0.43 -50.43 -31.40
C PHE A 471 -0.73 -51.86 -31.88
N GLY A 472 -1.11 -52.76 -30.97
CA GLY A 472 -1.35 -54.17 -31.29
C GLY A 472 -0.07 -54.87 -31.74
N THR A 473 -0.20 -55.77 -32.71
CA THR A 473 0.94 -56.47 -33.33
C THR A 473 1.29 -55.83 -34.67
N LEU A 474 2.56 -55.50 -34.88
CA LEU A 474 3.12 -54.98 -36.12
C LEU A 474 4.15 -55.96 -36.70
N ILE A 475 4.42 -55.84 -38.00
CA ILE A 475 5.39 -56.70 -38.71
C ILE A 475 6.73 -55.99 -38.81
N ARG A 476 7.83 -56.70 -38.54
CA ARG A 476 9.18 -56.13 -38.64
C ARG A 476 9.45 -55.65 -40.06
N GLY A 477 9.83 -54.37 -40.21
CA GLY A 477 10.09 -53.74 -41.51
C GLY A 477 8.84 -53.24 -42.25
N GLY A 478 7.64 -53.57 -41.76
CA GLY A 478 6.37 -53.03 -42.27
C GLY A 478 6.08 -51.62 -41.74
N ALA A 479 4.90 -51.09 -42.07
CA ALA A 479 4.48 -49.75 -41.64
C ALA A 479 4.41 -49.63 -40.11
N GLY A 480 4.97 -48.54 -39.57
CA GLY A 480 4.90 -48.22 -38.14
C GLY A 480 3.50 -47.78 -37.70
N GLY A 481 3.21 -47.92 -36.41
CA GLY A 481 1.98 -47.41 -35.81
C GLY A 481 2.11 -45.94 -35.43
N SER A 482 1.06 -45.14 -35.60
CA SER A 482 1.02 -43.76 -35.13
C SER A 482 -0.39 -43.40 -34.67
N GLU A 483 -0.52 -42.94 -33.44
CA GLU A 483 -1.80 -42.60 -32.83
C GLU A 483 -1.77 -41.17 -32.28
N ALA A 484 -2.85 -40.43 -32.54
CA ALA A 484 -3.01 -39.06 -32.07
C ALA A 484 -3.74 -39.03 -30.73
N PHE A 485 -3.31 -38.13 -29.85
CA PHE A 485 -3.99 -37.84 -28.60
C PHE A 485 -3.88 -36.35 -28.28
N ALA A 486 -4.53 -35.89 -27.22
CA ALA A 486 -4.39 -34.50 -26.78
C ALA A 486 -4.32 -34.41 -25.26
N VAL A 487 -3.63 -33.37 -24.79
CA VAL A 487 -3.66 -32.94 -23.40
C VAL A 487 -4.63 -31.77 -23.29
N PHE A 488 -5.67 -31.93 -22.48
CA PHE A 488 -6.70 -30.95 -22.22
C PHE A 488 -6.43 -30.23 -20.90
N ASN A 489 -6.71 -28.93 -20.85
CA ASN A 489 -7.02 -28.26 -19.59
C ASN A 489 -8.54 -28.21 -19.46
N ARG A 490 -9.14 -29.09 -18.67
CA ARG A 490 -10.59 -29.14 -18.52
C ARG A 490 -11.10 -27.96 -17.67
N PRO A 491 -12.36 -27.54 -17.85
CA PRO A 491 -13.00 -26.66 -16.89
C PRO A 491 -13.13 -27.36 -15.53
N ALA A 492 -12.70 -26.69 -14.47
CA ALA A 492 -13.03 -27.09 -13.11
C ALA A 492 -14.53 -26.87 -12.84
N THR A 493 -15.00 -27.27 -11.65
CA THR A 493 -16.41 -27.13 -11.25
C THR A 493 -16.91 -25.68 -11.32
N SER A 494 -16.03 -24.70 -11.09
CA SER A 494 -16.37 -23.28 -11.18
C SER A 494 -16.48 -22.77 -12.62
N GLY A 495 -16.20 -23.59 -13.63
CA GLY A 495 -16.27 -23.24 -15.05
C GLY A 495 -14.99 -22.63 -15.62
N THR A 496 -14.98 -22.42 -16.93
CA THR A 496 -13.79 -22.00 -17.71
C THR A 496 -13.21 -20.67 -17.26
N ALA A 497 -14.06 -19.70 -16.92
CA ALA A 497 -13.64 -18.35 -16.51
C ALA A 497 -12.87 -18.32 -15.18
N TRP A 498 -13.05 -19.36 -14.35
CA TRP A 498 -12.49 -19.44 -13.01
C TRP A 498 -11.50 -20.60 -12.85
N THR A 499 -11.01 -21.18 -13.93
CA THR A 499 -10.03 -22.27 -13.89
C THR A 499 -8.67 -21.74 -14.31
N ALA A 500 -7.62 -22.04 -13.55
CA ALA A 500 -6.25 -21.67 -13.87
C ALA A 500 -5.82 -22.29 -15.20
N ARG A 501 -4.84 -21.65 -15.85
CA ARG A 501 -4.24 -22.21 -17.06
C ARG A 501 -3.31 -23.37 -16.68
N LEU A 502 -3.11 -24.28 -17.61
CA LEU A 502 -2.29 -25.48 -17.43
C LEU A 502 -0.94 -25.29 -18.13
N ASP A 503 0.12 -25.71 -17.44
CA ASP A 503 1.47 -25.80 -17.97
C ASP A 503 1.86 -27.28 -18.04
N LEU A 504 2.61 -27.65 -19.08
CA LEU A 504 3.33 -28.93 -19.16
C LEU A 504 4.80 -28.59 -19.01
N ASP A 505 5.35 -28.84 -17.83
CA ASP A 505 6.72 -28.44 -17.46
C ASP A 505 7.76 -29.42 -18.01
N GLY A 506 7.38 -30.69 -18.11
CA GLY A 506 8.31 -31.73 -18.50
C GLY A 506 7.65 -33.05 -18.85
N VAL A 507 8.41 -33.85 -19.57
CA VAL A 507 8.03 -35.20 -19.98
C VAL A 507 9.22 -36.10 -19.67
N SER A 508 8.98 -37.15 -18.90
CA SER A 508 9.97 -38.18 -18.61
C SER A 508 9.53 -39.50 -19.22
N SER A 509 10.48 -40.25 -19.78
CA SER A 509 10.21 -41.56 -20.38
C SER A 509 11.42 -42.47 -20.20
N PRO A 510 11.22 -43.72 -19.75
CA PRO A 510 12.24 -44.76 -19.77
C PRO A 510 12.22 -45.56 -21.09
N ALA A 511 11.57 -45.06 -22.15
CA ALA A 511 11.36 -45.83 -23.39
C ALA A 511 12.66 -46.43 -23.94
N PRO A 512 12.66 -47.72 -24.35
CA PRO A 512 13.78 -48.30 -25.07
C PRO A 512 14.07 -47.46 -26.32
N ALA A 513 15.33 -47.03 -26.46
CA ALA A 513 15.75 -46.18 -27.56
C ALA A 513 15.38 -46.83 -28.91
N GLY A 514 14.68 -46.08 -29.77
CA GLY A 514 14.34 -46.51 -31.12
C GLY A 514 13.04 -47.32 -31.26
N VAL A 515 12.27 -47.57 -30.19
CA VAL A 515 10.98 -48.27 -30.27
C VAL A 515 9.78 -47.32 -30.28
N PHE A 516 9.69 -46.41 -29.31
CA PHE A 516 8.63 -45.41 -29.24
C PHE A 516 9.19 -44.00 -29.48
N SER A 517 8.47 -43.18 -30.22
CA SER A 517 8.73 -41.74 -30.37
C SER A 517 7.46 -40.93 -30.10
N THR A 518 7.60 -39.67 -29.73
CA THR A 518 6.45 -38.80 -29.44
C THR A 518 6.74 -37.35 -29.82
N THR A 519 5.67 -36.60 -30.14
CA THR A 519 5.72 -35.15 -30.34
C THR A 519 5.49 -34.35 -29.06
N LEU A 520 5.37 -35.02 -27.90
CA LEU A 520 5.23 -34.37 -26.60
C LEU A 520 6.33 -33.34 -26.37
N ALA A 521 5.92 -32.11 -26.11
CA ALA A 521 6.80 -30.99 -25.83
C ALA A 521 6.14 -30.08 -24.79
N PRO A 522 6.92 -29.52 -23.84
CA PRO A 522 6.44 -28.56 -22.86
C PRO A 522 5.62 -27.42 -23.48
N PHE A 523 4.64 -26.93 -22.74
CA PHE A 523 3.88 -25.73 -23.08
C PHE A 523 3.52 -24.97 -21.83
N ALA A 524 3.20 -23.69 -22.00
CA ALA A 524 2.65 -22.88 -20.93
C ALA A 524 1.29 -22.30 -21.33
N ASN A 525 0.51 -21.94 -20.32
CA ASN A 525 -0.70 -21.16 -20.34
C ASN A 525 -1.81 -21.74 -21.22
N LEU A 526 -2.00 -23.07 -21.24
CA LEU A 526 -3.13 -23.67 -21.93
C LEU A 526 -4.44 -23.27 -21.25
N LEU A 527 -5.27 -22.52 -21.98
CA LEU A 527 -6.57 -22.04 -21.50
C LEU A 527 -7.50 -23.19 -21.11
N SER A 528 -8.29 -22.98 -20.07
CA SER A 528 -9.35 -23.92 -19.69
C SER A 528 -10.38 -24.11 -20.81
N GLY A 529 -10.77 -25.36 -21.06
CA GLY A 529 -11.60 -25.79 -22.18
C GLY A 529 -10.82 -26.09 -23.47
N SER A 530 -9.52 -25.79 -23.53
CA SER A 530 -8.67 -26.01 -24.70
C SER A 530 -7.83 -27.28 -24.58
N SER A 531 -7.23 -27.68 -25.69
CA SER A 531 -6.33 -28.85 -25.78
C SER A 531 -5.10 -28.59 -26.64
N ARG A 532 -4.03 -29.33 -26.35
CA ARG A 532 -2.81 -29.42 -27.17
C ARG A 532 -2.73 -30.82 -27.79
N PRO A 533 -2.75 -30.95 -29.12
CA PRO A 533 -2.63 -32.24 -29.79
C PRO A 533 -1.18 -32.73 -29.83
N TYR A 534 -1.02 -34.05 -29.72
CA TYR A 534 0.25 -34.78 -29.77
C TYR A 534 0.06 -36.10 -30.50
N ALA A 535 1.18 -36.76 -30.82
CA ALA A 535 1.19 -38.10 -31.35
C ALA A 535 2.25 -38.95 -30.63
N VAL A 536 1.99 -40.25 -30.58
CA VAL A 536 2.99 -41.27 -30.24
C VAL A 536 3.06 -42.25 -31.39
N SER A 537 4.26 -42.72 -31.69
CA SER A 537 4.50 -43.66 -32.78
C SER A 537 5.36 -44.82 -32.32
N MET A 538 5.18 -45.97 -32.95
CA MET A 538 5.93 -47.20 -32.71
C MET A 538 6.65 -47.63 -33.98
N ALA A 539 7.98 -47.79 -33.88
CA ALA A 539 8.82 -48.30 -34.95
C ALA A 539 8.79 -49.83 -35.01
N THR A 540 9.00 -50.38 -36.21
CA THR A 540 8.96 -51.82 -36.50
C THR A 540 10.33 -52.45 -36.71
N ALA A 541 11.42 -51.76 -36.34
CA ALA A 541 12.78 -52.25 -36.61
C ALA A 541 13.20 -53.44 -35.73
N LEU A 542 12.70 -53.50 -34.49
CA LEU A 542 13.06 -54.52 -33.50
C LEU A 542 11.85 -55.38 -33.18
N THR A 543 12.02 -56.70 -33.22
CA THR A 543 11.01 -57.68 -32.79
C THR A 543 10.98 -57.83 -31.28
N GLY A 544 9.80 -58.04 -30.72
CA GLY A 544 9.59 -58.18 -29.27
C GLY A 544 8.26 -57.59 -28.81
N THR A 545 7.96 -57.71 -27.52
CA THR A 545 6.86 -56.98 -26.88
C THR A 545 7.43 -55.79 -26.13
N PHE A 546 6.89 -54.61 -26.37
CA PHE A 546 7.40 -53.36 -25.81
C PHE A 546 6.30 -52.63 -25.05
N SER A 547 6.68 -52.01 -23.94
CA SER A 547 5.82 -51.11 -23.19
C SER A 547 6.65 -50.01 -22.56
N SER A 548 6.15 -48.77 -22.60
CA SER A 548 6.78 -47.61 -21.98
C SER A 548 5.76 -46.69 -21.35
N LEU A 549 6.09 -46.17 -20.17
CA LEU A 549 5.31 -45.16 -19.45
C LEU A 549 5.95 -43.78 -19.61
N PHE A 550 5.27 -42.88 -20.31
CA PHE A 550 5.59 -41.46 -20.35
C PHE A 550 4.89 -40.76 -19.20
N THR A 551 5.65 -40.16 -18.29
CA THR A 551 5.12 -39.34 -17.20
C THR A 551 5.22 -37.88 -17.60
N LEU A 552 4.08 -37.23 -17.72
CA LEU A 552 3.96 -35.80 -17.98
C LEU A 552 3.85 -35.09 -16.64
N SER A 553 4.75 -34.15 -16.37
CA SER A 553 4.72 -33.27 -15.20
C SER A 553 4.06 -31.96 -15.61
N LEU A 554 2.93 -31.64 -14.98
CA LEU A 554 2.16 -30.45 -15.27
C LEU A 554 2.07 -29.57 -14.02
N SER A 555 1.74 -28.31 -14.20
CA SER A 555 1.39 -27.40 -13.12
C SER A 555 0.23 -26.50 -13.50
N ASP A 556 -0.34 -25.85 -12.50
CA ASP A 556 -1.11 -24.62 -12.74
C ASP A 556 -0.19 -23.51 -13.29
N GLU A 557 -0.78 -22.46 -13.88
CA GLU A 557 -0.05 -21.23 -14.19
C GLU A 557 0.66 -20.65 -12.96
N ASP A 558 1.80 -20.00 -13.19
CA ASP A 558 2.67 -19.39 -12.17
C ASP A 558 2.00 -18.26 -11.36
N LEU A 559 1.09 -18.64 -10.47
CA LEU A 559 0.37 -17.78 -9.54
C LEU A 559 0.51 -18.31 -8.12
N PRO A 560 0.36 -17.45 -7.09
CA PRO A 560 0.26 -17.91 -5.71
C PRO A 560 -0.84 -18.97 -5.58
N GLY A 561 -0.51 -20.10 -4.95
CA GLY A 561 -1.40 -21.26 -4.82
C GLY A 561 -1.26 -22.31 -5.93
N ALA A 562 -0.34 -22.14 -6.89
CA ALA A 562 -0.06 -23.15 -7.91
C ALA A 562 0.36 -24.50 -7.30
N THR A 563 -0.08 -25.57 -7.96
CA THR A 563 0.21 -26.96 -7.59
C THR A 563 0.66 -27.76 -8.80
N ALA A 564 1.40 -28.83 -8.55
CA ALA A 564 1.83 -29.77 -9.57
C ALA A 564 0.81 -30.90 -9.76
N GLN A 565 0.73 -31.42 -10.98
CA GLN A 565 -0.14 -32.50 -11.43
C GLN A 565 0.67 -33.46 -12.31
N GLN A 566 0.17 -34.69 -12.50
CA GLN A 566 0.81 -35.65 -13.39
C GLN A 566 -0.21 -36.37 -14.26
N LEU A 567 0.19 -36.65 -15.50
CA LEU A 567 -0.53 -37.54 -16.41
C LEU A 567 0.39 -38.70 -16.84
N ALA A 568 -0.20 -39.89 -16.98
CA ALA A 568 0.47 -41.12 -17.32
C ALA A 568 0.05 -41.62 -18.71
N LEU A 569 0.94 -41.57 -19.70
CA LEU A 569 0.71 -42.15 -21.02
C LEU A 569 1.48 -43.46 -21.15
N THR A 570 0.79 -44.58 -21.28
CA THR A 570 1.40 -45.89 -21.55
C THR A 570 1.30 -46.18 -23.05
N ALA A 571 2.43 -46.36 -23.72
CA ALA A 571 2.48 -46.90 -25.07
C ALA A 571 2.87 -48.37 -25.02
N ARG A 572 2.18 -49.24 -25.75
CA ARG A 572 2.52 -50.66 -25.84
C ARG A 572 2.24 -51.22 -27.23
N GLY A 573 2.90 -52.33 -27.54
CA GLY A 573 2.69 -53.08 -28.77
C GLY A 573 3.73 -54.17 -28.93
N SER A 574 3.53 -55.06 -29.88
CA SER A 574 4.47 -56.12 -30.22
C SER A 574 4.87 -56.03 -31.68
N VAL A 575 6.12 -56.36 -31.98
CA VAL A 575 6.62 -56.50 -33.35
C VAL A 575 7.04 -57.95 -33.54
N ILE A 576 6.45 -58.64 -34.51
CA ILE A 576 6.82 -60.01 -34.87
C ILE A 576 7.63 -60.04 -36.17
N ALA A 577 8.40 -61.11 -36.36
CA ALA A 577 9.05 -61.33 -37.65
C ALA A 577 7.98 -61.57 -38.73
N PRO A 578 8.23 -61.12 -39.98
CA PRO A 578 7.34 -61.46 -41.07
C PRO A 578 7.37 -62.96 -41.33
N VAL A 579 6.23 -63.50 -41.75
CA VAL A 579 6.08 -64.92 -42.08
C VAL A 579 6.53 -65.14 -43.52
N SER A 580 7.22 -66.26 -43.79
CA SER A 580 7.59 -66.67 -45.15
C SER A 580 6.37 -66.66 -46.05
N GLY A 581 6.36 -65.82 -47.08
CA GLY A 581 5.19 -65.61 -47.94
C GLY A 581 4.58 -64.22 -47.93
N ASP A 582 4.78 -63.41 -46.89
CA ASP A 582 4.25 -62.05 -46.80
C ASP A 582 5.27 -61.05 -47.36
N THR A 583 5.43 -61.05 -48.68
CA THR A 583 6.48 -60.28 -49.35
C THR A 583 6.28 -58.77 -49.27
N ASN A 584 5.03 -58.32 -49.11
CA ASN A 584 4.70 -56.89 -49.07
C ASN A 584 4.54 -56.34 -47.63
N LEU A 585 4.64 -57.21 -46.62
CA LEU A 585 4.60 -56.90 -45.18
C LEU A 585 3.26 -56.31 -44.72
N ASP A 586 2.16 -56.67 -45.37
CA ASP A 586 0.80 -56.21 -45.02
C ASP A 586 0.07 -57.13 -44.03
N ALA A 587 0.75 -58.19 -43.58
CA ALA A 587 0.25 -59.24 -42.69
C ALA A 587 -0.79 -60.19 -43.31
N LEU A 588 -0.98 -60.14 -44.62
CA LEU A 588 -1.69 -61.13 -45.40
C LEU A 588 -0.68 -61.97 -46.19
N ILE A 589 -1.10 -63.18 -46.56
CA ILE A 589 -0.33 -64.01 -47.48
C ILE A 589 -1.32 -64.39 -48.57
N ASP A 590 -1.29 -63.68 -49.69
CA ASP A 590 -2.28 -63.83 -50.75
C ASP A 590 -1.66 -63.80 -52.16
N VAL A 591 -2.51 -63.72 -53.18
CA VAL A 591 -2.07 -63.74 -54.58
C VAL A 591 -1.15 -62.56 -54.94
N LEU A 592 -1.23 -61.43 -54.21
CA LEU A 592 -0.36 -60.28 -54.41
C LEU A 592 1.07 -60.59 -53.98
N ASP A 593 1.26 -61.41 -52.95
CA ASP A 593 2.59 -61.86 -52.56
C ASP A 593 3.18 -62.84 -53.57
N VAL A 594 2.36 -63.78 -54.05
CA VAL A 594 2.78 -64.70 -55.11
C VAL A 594 3.13 -63.93 -56.38
N ALA A 595 2.41 -62.85 -56.68
CA ALA A 595 2.74 -61.96 -57.78
C ALA A 595 4.11 -61.29 -57.58
N SER A 596 4.42 -60.78 -56.39
CA SER A 596 5.73 -60.21 -56.04
C SER A 596 6.88 -61.21 -56.24
N ILE A 597 6.72 -62.46 -55.81
CA ILE A 597 7.72 -63.54 -55.99
C ILE A 597 7.99 -63.81 -57.49
N LEU A 598 6.95 -63.70 -58.33
CA LEU A 598 7.03 -64.03 -59.75
C LEU A 598 7.44 -62.83 -60.64
N ASP A 599 7.05 -61.60 -60.29
CA ASP A 599 7.24 -60.39 -61.10
C ASP A 599 8.73 -60.04 -61.29
N GLY A 600 9.56 -60.30 -60.27
CA GLY A 600 11.01 -60.13 -60.35
C GLY A 600 11.73 -61.14 -61.26
N GLY A 601 11.04 -62.20 -61.73
CA GLY A 601 11.62 -63.26 -62.55
C GLY A 601 12.78 -64.01 -61.89
N ARG A 602 12.86 -63.98 -60.54
CA ARG A 602 13.96 -64.55 -59.75
C ARG A 602 13.79 -66.05 -59.50
N TYR A 603 12.54 -66.52 -59.45
CA TYR A 603 12.21 -67.93 -59.20
C TYR A 603 12.96 -68.88 -60.16
N ASN A 604 13.77 -69.76 -59.58
CA ASN A 604 14.58 -70.76 -60.26
C ASN A 604 15.53 -70.19 -61.34
N SER A 605 15.94 -68.93 -61.20
CA SER A 605 16.81 -68.22 -62.16
C SER A 605 18.29 -68.26 -61.81
N GLY A 606 18.63 -68.62 -60.56
CA GLY A 606 20.00 -68.57 -60.00
C GLY A 606 20.53 -67.15 -59.76
N ARG A 607 19.71 -66.11 -59.94
CA ARG A 607 20.07 -64.73 -59.65
C ARG A 607 19.85 -64.45 -58.16
N ALA A 608 20.73 -63.63 -57.58
CA ALA A 608 20.59 -63.15 -56.21
C ALA A 608 19.20 -62.54 -56.00
N ALA A 609 18.51 -62.94 -54.94
CA ALA A 609 17.24 -62.37 -54.52
C ALA A 609 17.31 -61.98 -53.04
N ASP A 610 16.40 -61.10 -52.63
CA ASP A 610 16.15 -60.81 -51.22
C ASP A 610 14.81 -61.41 -50.77
N TRP A 611 14.52 -61.24 -49.48
CA TRP A 611 13.34 -61.79 -48.83
C TRP A 611 12.03 -61.28 -49.43
N ALA A 612 11.98 -60.02 -49.90
CA ALA A 612 10.79 -59.45 -50.55
C ALA A 612 10.62 -59.96 -52.00
N GLU A 613 11.71 -60.35 -52.64
CA GLU A 613 11.70 -61.06 -53.94
C GLU A 613 11.38 -62.57 -53.79
N GLY A 614 11.23 -63.09 -52.57
CA GLY A 614 10.79 -64.47 -52.29
C GLY A 614 11.85 -65.43 -51.75
N ASP A 615 13.06 -64.97 -51.41
CA ASP A 615 14.10 -65.79 -50.75
C ASP A 615 13.82 -65.87 -49.24
N PHE A 616 12.98 -66.82 -48.84
CA PHE A 616 12.49 -66.96 -47.47
C PHE A 616 13.47 -67.70 -46.56
N ASN A 617 14.34 -68.55 -47.12
CA ASN A 617 15.36 -69.28 -46.36
C ASN A 617 16.70 -68.52 -46.26
N ALA A 618 16.83 -67.38 -46.96
CA ALA A 618 17.97 -66.48 -46.96
C ALA A 618 19.27 -67.05 -47.57
N ASP A 619 19.16 -67.98 -48.52
CA ASP A 619 20.31 -68.54 -49.26
C ASP A 619 20.71 -67.70 -50.50
N ARG A 620 19.97 -66.61 -50.77
CA ARG A 620 20.09 -65.66 -51.88
C ARG A 620 19.52 -66.14 -53.21
N ILE A 621 18.84 -67.28 -53.29
CA ILE A 621 18.26 -67.75 -54.54
C ILE A 621 16.83 -68.18 -54.28
N VAL A 622 15.86 -67.62 -55.01
CA VAL A 622 14.47 -68.10 -54.92
C VAL A 622 14.35 -69.42 -55.69
N ASP A 623 14.10 -70.53 -55.00
CA ASP A 623 13.86 -71.82 -55.61
C ASP A 623 12.68 -72.60 -55.00
N MET A 624 12.62 -73.91 -55.24
CA MET A 624 11.53 -74.75 -54.74
C MET A 624 11.52 -74.88 -53.21
N LEU A 625 12.65 -74.64 -52.53
CA LEU A 625 12.75 -74.64 -51.08
C LEU A 625 12.06 -73.42 -50.47
N ASP A 626 12.17 -72.24 -51.07
CA ASP A 626 11.42 -71.06 -50.64
C ASP A 626 9.91 -71.22 -50.85
N MET A 627 9.53 -71.81 -51.98
CA MET A 627 8.12 -72.12 -52.24
C MET A 627 7.59 -73.17 -51.26
N ALA A 628 8.44 -74.10 -50.80
CA ALA A 628 8.11 -75.03 -49.73
C ALA A 628 7.96 -74.32 -48.38
N ASP A 629 8.83 -73.37 -48.05
CA ASP A 629 8.73 -72.57 -46.83
C ASP A 629 7.44 -71.73 -46.82
N PHE A 630 7.14 -71.03 -47.93
CA PHE A 630 5.88 -70.33 -48.16
C PHE A 630 4.65 -71.23 -47.95
N LEU A 631 4.60 -72.39 -48.63
CA LEU A 631 3.47 -73.31 -48.55
C LEU A 631 3.36 -73.99 -47.18
N SER A 632 4.49 -74.22 -46.50
CA SER A 632 4.53 -74.86 -45.18
C SER A 632 3.92 -74.01 -44.08
N THR A 633 3.80 -72.70 -44.29
CA THR A 633 3.16 -71.79 -43.34
C THR A 633 1.68 -72.10 -43.15
N GLY A 634 1.01 -72.62 -44.18
CA GLY A 634 -0.43 -72.89 -44.17
C GLY A 634 -1.28 -71.62 -44.03
N LEU A 635 -0.72 -70.44 -44.33
CA LEU A 635 -1.34 -69.13 -44.10
C LEU A 635 -1.81 -68.43 -45.39
N PHE A 636 -1.61 -69.05 -46.57
CA PHE A 636 -2.11 -68.52 -47.83
C PHE A 636 -3.64 -68.42 -47.86
N ASP A 637 -4.17 -67.24 -48.20
CA ASP A 637 -5.60 -66.90 -48.22
C ASP A 637 -6.34 -67.15 -46.87
N GLN A 638 -5.60 -67.11 -45.75
CA GLN A 638 -6.15 -67.39 -44.42
C GLN A 638 -6.55 -66.13 -43.61
N GLY A 639 -6.37 -64.94 -44.19
CA GLY A 639 -6.55 -63.66 -43.51
C GLY A 639 -5.34 -63.27 -42.65
N ASP A 640 -5.48 -62.20 -41.87
CA ASP A 640 -4.38 -61.58 -41.12
C ASP A 640 -3.77 -62.55 -40.10
N TYR A 641 -2.51 -62.92 -40.33
CA TYR A 641 -1.82 -63.94 -39.53
C TYR A 641 -1.39 -63.42 -38.15
N ARG A 642 -1.44 -62.11 -37.89
CA ARG A 642 -1.08 -61.53 -36.57
C ARG A 642 -2.02 -62.00 -35.48
N PHE A 643 -3.29 -62.28 -35.80
CA PHE A 643 -4.25 -62.85 -34.85
C PHE A 643 -3.95 -64.32 -34.51
N ARG A 644 -3.27 -65.05 -35.41
CA ARG A 644 -2.92 -66.47 -35.21
C ARG A 644 -1.57 -66.65 -34.51
N LEU A 645 -0.63 -65.72 -34.75
CA LEU A 645 0.73 -65.77 -34.19
C LEU A 645 0.94 -64.88 -32.95
N GLY A 646 0.15 -63.81 -32.78
CA GLY A 646 0.20 -62.92 -31.60
C GLY A 646 -0.49 -63.46 -30.34
N GLY A 647 -1.07 -64.67 -30.41
CA GLY A 647 -1.97 -65.23 -29.41
C GLY A 647 -1.35 -66.13 -28.32
N GLN A 648 -0.07 -65.99 -27.96
CA GLN A 648 0.51 -66.75 -26.82
C GLN A 648 0.15 -66.14 -25.44
N GLY A 649 -0.97 -65.42 -25.30
CA GLY A 649 -1.33 -64.77 -24.04
C GLY A 649 -2.78 -64.33 -23.84
N GLN A 650 -3.75 -64.83 -24.61
CA GLN A 650 -5.18 -64.60 -24.34
C GLN A 650 -5.92 -65.93 -24.40
N SER A 651 -6.25 -66.46 -23.22
CA SER A 651 -7.35 -67.42 -23.09
C SER A 651 -8.61 -66.74 -23.61
N ILE A 652 -9.23 -67.29 -24.65
CA ILE A 652 -10.64 -67.01 -24.93
C ILE A 652 -11.41 -67.74 -23.83
N ASP A 653 -11.62 -67.04 -22.71
CA ASP A 653 -12.53 -67.46 -21.66
C ASP A 653 -13.94 -67.05 -22.07
N TRP A 654 -14.69 -68.01 -22.58
CA TRP A 654 -16.13 -67.92 -22.70
C TRP A 654 -16.71 -68.53 -21.42
N THR A 655 -16.91 -67.73 -20.37
CA THR A 655 -17.79 -68.11 -19.25
C THR A 655 -18.62 -66.95 -18.69
N ASP A 656 -19.93 -67.18 -18.79
CA ASP A 656 -21.16 -66.57 -18.29
C ASP A 656 -21.20 -65.55 -17.14
N GLY A 657 -22.19 -64.65 -17.27
CA GLY A 657 -22.89 -64.04 -16.13
C GLY A 657 -24.00 -63.05 -16.50
N GLY A 658 -25.21 -63.52 -16.85
CA GLY A 658 -26.45 -62.73 -16.62
C GLY A 658 -27.60 -62.74 -17.63
N GLY A 659 -28.24 -63.91 -17.84
CA GLY A 659 -29.70 -64.08 -17.87
C GLY A 659 -30.58 -63.38 -18.92
N ALA A 660 -30.99 -64.13 -19.95
CA ALA A 660 -32.40 -64.23 -20.38
C ALA A 660 -32.61 -65.47 -21.28
N THR A 661 -33.59 -66.27 -20.88
CA THR A 661 -34.10 -67.53 -21.45
C THR A 661 -34.66 -67.43 -22.88
N LEU A 662 -34.51 -68.53 -23.65
CA LEU A 662 -35.42 -69.14 -24.66
C LEU A 662 -34.54 -69.82 -25.74
N GLY A 663 -34.62 -71.10 -26.14
CA GLY A 663 -35.41 -72.27 -25.84
C GLY A 663 -35.11 -73.35 -26.91
N LEU A 664 -34.82 -74.58 -26.47
CA LEU A 664 -35.02 -75.90 -27.14
C LEU A 664 -34.62 -76.14 -28.63
N MET A 665 -33.50 -76.89 -28.82
CA MET A 665 -33.29 -78.21 -29.51
C MET A 665 -34.10 -78.59 -30.79
N PRO A 666 -33.60 -79.44 -31.73
CA PRO A 666 -32.52 -80.43 -31.55
C PRO A 666 -31.48 -80.55 -32.67
N ALA A 667 -30.43 -81.31 -32.35
CA ALA A 667 -29.40 -81.83 -33.24
C ALA A 667 -29.95 -82.81 -34.29
N VAL A 668 -29.33 -82.81 -35.48
CA VAL A 668 -29.29 -83.94 -36.41
C VAL A 668 -27.83 -84.27 -36.70
N SER A 669 -27.55 -85.58 -36.67
CA SER A 669 -26.28 -86.28 -36.76
C SER A 669 -25.59 -86.26 -38.14
N VAL A 670 -24.26 -86.03 -38.13
CA VAL A 670 -23.11 -86.79 -38.74
C VAL A 670 -23.37 -87.49 -40.11
N PRO A 671 -22.55 -87.35 -41.19
CA PRO A 671 -21.10 -87.68 -41.18
C PRO A 671 -20.14 -86.93 -42.15
N GLU A 672 -18.82 -87.01 -41.88
CA GLU A 672 -17.73 -86.90 -42.88
C GLU A 672 -17.70 -88.15 -43.82
N PRO A 673 -16.79 -88.32 -44.81
CA PRO A 673 -16.01 -87.42 -45.69
C PRO A 673 -16.13 -87.82 -47.20
N THR A 674 -15.65 -86.99 -48.14
CA THR A 674 -15.10 -87.31 -49.49
C THR A 674 -14.91 -85.97 -50.23
N THR A 675 -13.85 -85.63 -50.97
CA THR A 675 -12.89 -86.41 -51.77
C THR A 675 -11.76 -85.48 -52.22
N GLN A 676 -10.53 -86.00 -52.26
CA GLN A 676 -9.48 -85.56 -53.16
C GLN A 676 -9.95 -85.67 -54.62
N LEU A 677 -9.69 -84.66 -55.45
CA LEU A 677 -9.39 -84.71 -56.90
C LEU A 677 -9.80 -83.36 -57.55
N ALA A 678 -8.87 -82.41 -57.63
CA ALA A 678 -8.79 -81.42 -58.70
C ALA A 678 -7.67 -80.40 -58.42
N LEU A 679 -6.39 -80.78 -58.55
CA LEU A 679 -5.34 -79.80 -58.82
C LEU A 679 -4.10 -80.43 -59.49
N TRP A 680 -4.34 -81.21 -60.54
CA TRP A 680 -3.28 -81.66 -61.47
C TRP A 680 -3.58 -81.29 -62.93
N ALA A 681 -4.44 -80.28 -63.15
CA ALA A 681 -4.85 -79.84 -64.49
C ALA A 681 -4.50 -78.38 -64.84
N ALA A 682 -3.88 -77.60 -63.95
CA ALA A 682 -3.61 -76.18 -64.19
C ALA A 682 -2.12 -75.80 -64.37
N VAL A 683 -1.16 -76.71 -64.13
CA VAL A 683 0.29 -76.40 -64.24
C VAL A 683 0.97 -77.12 -65.42
N GLY A 684 0.28 -78.04 -66.11
CA GLY A 684 0.82 -78.78 -67.27
C GLY A 684 0.66 -78.08 -68.63
N ALA A 685 -0.11 -76.99 -68.73
CA ALA A 685 -0.56 -76.43 -70.02
C ALA A 685 0.09 -75.09 -70.43
N MET A 686 1.09 -74.57 -69.69
CA MET A 686 1.79 -73.33 -70.03
C MET A 686 3.31 -73.47 -70.19
N LEU A 687 3.79 -74.65 -70.57
CA LEU A 687 5.19 -74.86 -70.97
C LEU A 687 5.28 -75.74 -72.22
N ARG A 688 4.76 -75.24 -73.35
CA ARG A 688 5.09 -75.80 -74.68
C ARG A 688 4.86 -74.85 -75.86
N VAL A 689 5.17 -73.55 -75.73
CA VAL A 689 5.28 -72.64 -76.91
C VAL A 689 6.43 -71.64 -76.76
N VAL A 690 7.65 -72.09 -76.44
CA VAL A 690 8.89 -71.35 -76.78
C VAL A 690 10.02 -72.37 -77.00
N ARG A 691 9.98 -73.08 -78.15
CA ARG A 691 11.16 -73.61 -78.89
C ARG A 691 10.70 -74.53 -80.03
N ARG A 692 10.42 -73.95 -81.19
CA ARG A 692 10.87 -74.44 -82.52
C ARG A 692 10.41 -73.46 -83.60
N GLY A 693 11.36 -72.87 -84.32
CA GLY A 693 11.13 -71.98 -85.45
C GLY A 693 12.27 -71.02 -85.76
N ARG A 694 13.49 -71.54 -85.98
CA ARG A 694 14.53 -70.86 -86.78
C ARG A 694 14.24 -71.21 -88.24
N THR A 695 13.93 -70.20 -89.05
CA THR A 695 14.61 -69.83 -90.31
C THR A 695 14.45 -68.33 -90.45
#